data_AF-A0A8K0EFH9-F1
#
_entry.id   AF-A0A8K0EFH9-F1
#
_cell.length_a   1.000
_cell.length_b   1.000
_cell.length_c   1.000
_cell.angle_alpha   90.00
_cell.angle_beta   90.00
_cell.angle_gamma   90.00
#
_symmetry.space_group_name_H-M   'P 1'
#
loop_
_entity.id
_entity.type
_entity.pdbx_description
1 polymer ?
#
loop_
_entity_poly.entity_id
_entity_poly.type
_entity_poly.pdbx_seq_one_letter_code
_entity_poly.pdbx_strand_id
1 'polypeptide(L)'
;MGNASAKGAKPLDLTVIDDPQDKDLGNYDFPFENLVIEGGGARGVAYIGALRVLETAGILQNIKRVSGVSAGAITATFVALGLSCADVAEQATVDMSKILISGGYLRTLIKPVQLFRRYGWESGKGFYKYFGSILEKFTRKGDQPGNPDITFKQLYKMRGIELCIVVTNLDQQTEEYCHVKTTPDLPIRKAVRMSMSIPGLFQPVVTDYHGDKDFYVDGGVVCNYPLHSFDGWWLSMNEEDSFFNRLVDLSNLTKALHRSERFEPMNPKTIGLMLYADDDVEIFQQEFCDRLTQEEREYEKHRPDTEAARAYTDKRKMETVDAMENRKKMRTLIDKFLTSLKSQNTDHNATISRAELRRAFQEAGTMSLTDQEKKKLFGEGHYADQLFDQMDADKDGQLTYQEVHEFFGNKGFHWLTRCLGGRREQSTSLKDYTMKYMDLLGVLGKKVYCKALDVDRSIGVDSDYVKTTDFTLESEDKIFLFKRGASGARAFLRTYISKNELQPTATATELRRRSSVLFAPYILAMKTIRQLKHKKSTSYPVEVSTLRTMGSVYTKEVEKKPLDLTAIDDPQDKDFGNYDLPFENLVIEGGGARGFAYIGALRVLESAGILKNIKRIGGVSAGSMIATYVALGLGPAEVAEVTNTDMSKVVAEGGYLKALMKPFNLYWRYGWETGNGFNIWFGNIVERFTRKGDQPGNPDITFKQLYEMTGKELCVVVSNLSDMTEEYCHVKTTPNLPIRKAVRMSMSIPGLFQPEQSDHFGDNRDFYVDGAVVCNYPLHCFDGWWLSMDEENSFFNRVDDLLNLSDTMHRSNRFEPANPKTVGLMLYYDGEPFQKTFLEWLTKEEREYTMNRPNTALARAYKDKVKLETVEAMEHRKKMHSLIAKFLQTLKKNQIDDLTTISREELYQVFEEVFYIELRS
;
A
#
# COMPACT_ATOMS: atom_id res chain seq x y z
N MET A 1 -4.99 -28.37 -26.65
CA MET A 1 -5.74 -28.41 -25.39
C MET A 1 -7.12 -27.86 -25.70
N GLY A 2 -8.15 -28.71 -25.58
CA GLY A 2 -9.48 -28.48 -26.11
C GLY A 2 -10.25 -27.38 -25.40
N ASN A 3 -11.30 -26.90 -26.08
CA ASN A 3 -12.32 -25.97 -25.59
C ASN A 3 -12.68 -26.25 -24.12
N ALA A 4 -12.19 -25.41 -23.20
CA ALA A 4 -12.88 -25.15 -21.96
C ALA A 4 -14.09 -24.24 -22.27
N SER A 5 -15.01 -24.72 -23.10
CA SER A 5 -16.35 -24.15 -23.12
C SER A 5 -17.00 -24.48 -21.78
N ALA A 6 -17.71 -23.53 -21.18
CA ALA A 6 -18.56 -23.68 -20.00
C ALA A 6 -19.74 -24.67 -20.20
N LYS A 7 -19.55 -25.74 -20.98
CA LYS A 7 -20.51 -26.83 -21.18
C LYS A 7 -20.44 -27.75 -19.96
N GLY A 8 -21.13 -27.37 -18.89
CA GLY A 8 -21.31 -28.22 -17.71
C GLY A 8 -21.63 -27.49 -16.40
N ALA A 9 -21.38 -26.18 -16.31
CA ALA A 9 -21.80 -25.41 -15.14
C ALA A 9 -23.28 -25.03 -15.27
N LYS A 10 -24.09 -25.30 -14.24
CA LYS A 10 -25.44 -24.73 -14.16
C LYS A 10 -25.31 -23.20 -14.12
N PRO A 11 -26.12 -22.44 -14.87
CA PRO A 11 -26.16 -20.98 -14.75
C PRO A 11 -26.47 -20.61 -13.30
N LEU A 12 -25.76 -19.62 -12.75
CA LEU A 12 -26.08 -19.06 -11.46
C LEU A 12 -27.45 -18.38 -11.55
N ASP A 13 -28.37 -18.72 -10.65
CA ASP A 13 -29.70 -18.12 -10.60
C ASP A 13 -29.63 -16.75 -9.93
N LEU A 14 -29.70 -15.70 -10.75
CA LEU A 14 -29.66 -14.31 -10.28
C LEU A 14 -30.98 -13.83 -9.67
N THR A 15 -32.09 -14.55 -9.87
CA THR A 15 -33.39 -14.16 -9.30
C THR A 15 -33.39 -14.19 -7.78
N VAL A 16 -32.45 -14.93 -7.20
CA VAL A 16 -32.20 -15.04 -5.76
C VAL A 16 -31.66 -13.73 -5.14
N ILE A 17 -31.18 -12.80 -5.97
CA ILE A 17 -30.69 -11.48 -5.54
C ILE A 17 -31.79 -10.43 -5.63
N ASP A 18 -32.75 -10.60 -6.53
CA ASP A 18 -33.75 -9.57 -6.86
C ASP A 18 -34.70 -9.33 -5.67
N ASP A 19 -34.79 -8.08 -5.20
CA ASP A 19 -35.78 -7.66 -4.22
C ASP A 19 -36.90 -6.88 -4.93
N PRO A 20 -38.19 -7.21 -4.72
CA PRO A 20 -39.30 -6.43 -5.27
C PRO A 20 -39.22 -4.93 -4.98
N GLN A 21 -38.67 -4.53 -3.82
CA GLN A 21 -38.49 -3.14 -3.40
C GLN A 21 -37.42 -2.41 -4.21
N ASP A 22 -36.48 -3.11 -4.86
CA ASP A 22 -35.46 -2.48 -5.69
C ASP A 22 -36.08 -1.72 -6.88
N LYS A 23 -37.28 -2.10 -7.30
CA LYS A 23 -38.02 -1.38 -8.35
C LYS A 23 -38.36 0.04 -7.94
N ASP A 24 -38.53 0.29 -6.65
CA ASP A 24 -38.84 1.64 -6.14
C ASP A 24 -37.61 2.56 -6.21
N LEU A 25 -36.40 2.00 -6.18
CA LEU A 25 -35.16 2.77 -6.39
C LEU A 25 -35.11 3.38 -7.80
N GLY A 26 -35.71 2.72 -8.79
CA GLY A 26 -35.83 3.25 -10.16
C GLY A 26 -36.76 4.46 -10.30
N ASN A 27 -37.46 4.86 -9.23
CA ASN A 27 -38.25 6.09 -9.20
C ASN A 27 -37.41 7.33 -8.81
N TYR A 28 -36.15 7.17 -8.41
CA TYR A 28 -35.28 8.27 -8.03
C TYR A 28 -34.28 8.58 -9.15
N ASP A 29 -33.96 9.87 -9.31
CA ASP A 29 -32.95 10.31 -10.28
C ASP A 29 -31.59 10.44 -9.58
N PHE A 30 -30.66 9.56 -9.92
CA PHE A 30 -29.32 9.53 -9.34
C PHE A 30 -28.32 10.22 -10.28
N PRO A 31 -27.44 11.09 -9.76
CA PRO A 31 -26.56 11.93 -10.61
C PRO A 31 -25.30 11.22 -11.12
N PHE A 32 -25.16 9.92 -10.86
CA PHE A 32 -23.91 9.20 -11.10
C PHE A 32 -23.68 8.94 -12.58
N GLU A 33 -22.51 9.34 -13.07
CA GLU A 33 -22.06 9.13 -14.45
C GLU A 33 -20.76 8.32 -14.52
N ASN A 34 -20.09 8.11 -13.37
CA ASN A 34 -18.81 7.43 -13.32
C ASN A 34 -18.82 6.33 -12.26
N LEU A 35 -18.32 5.14 -12.62
CA LEU A 35 -18.21 4.00 -11.73
C LEU A 35 -16.75 3.60 -11.52
N VAL A 36 -16.31 3.45 -10.28
CA VAL A 36 -14.97 2.97 -9.94
C VAL A 36 -15.04 1.65 -9.18
N ILE A 37 -14.18 0.69 -9.52
CA ILE A 37 -14.22 -0.65 -8.93
C ILE A 37 -12.84 -1.02 -8.38
N GLU A 38 -12.77 -1.31 -7.08
CA GLU A 38 -11.54 -1.71 -6.39
C GLU A 38 -10.95 -3.04 -6.90
N GLY A 39 -9.64 -3.23 -6.75
CA GLY A 39 -9.03 -4.56 -6.79
C GLY A 39 -9.42 -5.42 -5.59
N GLY A 40 -9.78 -6.69 -5.82
CA GLY A 40 -10.30 -7.58 -4.77
C GLY A 40 -9.99 -9.06 -4.93
N GLY A 41 -9.15 -9.46 -5.89
CA GLY A 41 -8.86 -10.87 -6.16
C GLY A 41 -10.15 -11.69 -6.38
N ALA A 42 -10.27 -12.82 -5.68
CA ALA A 42 -11.46 -13.69 -5.76
C ALA A 42 -12.77 -13.03 -5.26
N ARG A 43 -12.67 -12.03 -4.37
CA ARG A 43 -13.83 -11.31 -3.80
C ARG A 43 -14.56 -10.45 -4.83
N GLY A 44 -13.93 -10.14 -5.97
CA GLY A 44 -14.53 -9.36 -7.05
C GLY A 44 -15.82 -9.96 -7.64
N VAL A 45 -16.12 -11.22 -7.34
CA VAL A 45 -17.41 -11.86 -7.64
C VAL A 45 -18.57 -11.08 -6.97
N ALA A 46 -18.37 -10.50 -5.79
CA ALA A 46 -19.40 -9.75 -5.07
C ALA A 46 -19.92 -8.53 -5.85
N TYR A 47 -19.10 -7.93 -6.72
CA TYR A 47 -19.50 -6.76 -7.52
C TYR A 47 -20.72 -7.03 -8.40
N ILE A 48 -20.96 -8.28 -8.81
CA ILE A 48 -22.11 -8.64 -9.64
C ILE A 48 -23.42 -8.33 -8.93
N GLY A 49 -23.48 -8.54 -7.62
CA GLY A 49 -24.63 -8.20 -6.80
C GLY A 49 -24.89 -6.70 -6.74
N ALA A 50 -23.82 -5.92 -6.51
CA ALA A 50 -23.91 -4.46 -6.49
C ALA A 50 -24.36 -3.92 -7.86
N LEU A 51 -23.75 -4.42 -8.95
CA LEU A 51 -24.12 -4.06 -10.32
C LEU A 51 -25.59 -4.39 -10.62
N ARG A 52 -26.13 -5.50 -10.11
CA ARG A 52 -27.54 -5.86 -10.31
C ARG A 52 -28.50 -4.85 -9.69
N VAL A 53 -28.18 -4.34 -8.49
CA VAL A 53 -28.97 -3.28 -7.84
C VAL A 53 -28.84 -1.97 -8.59
N LEU A 54 -27.62 -1.59 -9.01
CA LEU A 54 -27.38 -0.39 -9.81
C LEU A 54 -28.08 -0.44 -11.18
N GLU A 55 -28.18 -1.63 -11.81
CA GLU A 55 -28.92 -1.86 -13.05
C GLU A 55 -30.42 -1.61 -12.87
N THR A 56 -30.97 -2.11 -11.76
CA THR A 56 -32.40 -1.99 -11.41
C THR A 56 -32.76 -0.55 -11.03
N ALA A 57 -31.87 0.15 -10.35
CA ALA A 57 -32.02 1.56 -9.98
C ALA A 57 -31.87 2.53 -11.16
N GLY A 58 -31.55 2.06 -12.37
CA GLY A 58 -31.38 2.94 -13.54
C GLY A 58 -30.01 3.62 -13.62
N ILE A 59 -29.08 3.31 -12.70
CA ILE A 59 -27.79 3.99 -12.59
C ILE A 59 -26.83 3.51 -13.67
N LEU A 60 -26.75 2.20 -13.94
CA LEU A 60 -25.80 1.66 -14.93
C LEU A 60 -26.02 2.22 -16.34
N GLN A 61 -27.25 2.58 -16.70
CA GLN A 61 -27.58 3.17 -17.99
C GLN A 61 -27.05 4.61 -18.14
N ASN A 62 -26.82 5.30 -17.02
CA ASN A 62 -26.28 6.67 -16.98
C ASN A 62 -24.75 6.70 -16.95
N ILE A 63 -24.09 5.56 -16.72
CA ILE A 63 -22.63 5.48 -16.63
C ILE A 63 -21.98 5.74 -17.99
N LYS A 64 -21.12 6.76 -18.02
CA LYS A 64 -20.31 7.16 -19.18
C LYS A 64 -18.85 6.77 -19.02
N ARG A 65 -18.38 6.58 -17.77
CA ARG A 65 -16.97 6.33 -17.46
C ARG A 65 -16.83 5.23 -16.40
N VAL A 66 -15.91 4.29 -16.61
CA VAL A 66 -15.67 3.17 -15.68
C VAL A 66 -14.18 2.97 -15.45
N SER A 67 -13.76 2.87 -14.19
CA SER A 67 -12.36 2.62 -13.80
C SER A 67 -12.25 1.36 -12.96
N GLY A 68 -11.17 0.60 -13.11
CA GLY A 68 -10.92 -0.55 -12.24
C GLY A 68 -9.47 -0.99 -12.15
N VAL A 69 -9.19 -1.78 -11.10
CA VAL A 69 -7.86 -2.35 -10.80
C VAL A 69 -7.98 -3.85 -10.58
N SER A 70 -7.05 -4.64 -11.12
CA SER A 70 -7.01 -6.10 -10.92
C SER A 70 -8.36 -6.77 -11.22
N ALA A 71 -9.00 -7.45 -10.26
CA ALA A 71 -10.35 -8.01 -10.42
C ALA A 71 -11.40 -6.94 -10.80
N GLY A 72 -11.28 -5.72 -10.27
CA GLY A 72 -12.10 -4.57 -10.64
C GLY A 72 -11.89 -4.13 -12.09
N ALA A 73 -10.68 -4.27 -12.66
CA ALA A 73 -10.41 -3.95 -14.06
C ALA A 73 -11.14 -4.91 -15.03
N ILE A 74 -11.28 -6.18 -14.63
CA ILE A 74 -12.07 -7.18 -15.36
C ILE A 74 -13.54 -6.75 -15.37
N THR A 75 -14.11 -6.48 -14.20
CA THR A 75 -15.51 -6.06 -14.06
C THR A 75 -15.78 -4.72 -14.75
N ALA A 76 -14.87 -3.75 -14.63
CA ALA A 76 -14.97 -2.47 -15.32
C ALA A 76 -15.00 -2.64 -16.84
N THR A 77 -14.19 -3.55 -17.38
CA THR A 77 -14.21 -3.89 -18.81
C THR A 77 -15.56 -4.46 -19.24
N PHE A 78 -16.18 -5.31 -18.41
CA PHE A 78 -17.50 -5.87 -18.71
C PHE A 78 -18.60 -4.81 -18.72
N VAL A 79 -18.59 -3.90 -17.75
CA VAL A 79 -19.52 -2.76 -17.72
C VAL A 79 -19.31 -1.87 -18.95
N ALA A 80 -18.06 -1.55 -19.31
CA ALA A 80 -17.75 -0.74 -20.49
C ALA A 80 -18.13 -1.41 -21.83
N LEU A 81 -18.13 -2.75 -21.89
CA LEU A 81 -18.62 -3.51 -23.03
C LEU A 81 -20.15 -3.58 -23.11
N GLY A 82 -20.86 -3.18 -22.05
CA GLY A 82 -22.31 -3.24 -21.93
C GLY A 82 -22.84 -4.66 -21.74
N LEU A 83 -22.11 -5.52 -21.03
CA LEU A 83 -22.59 -6.85 -20.66
C LEU A 83 -23.73 -6.72 -19.64
N SER A 84 -24.74 -7.58 -19.76
CA SER A 84 -25.79 -7.67 -18.74
C SER A 84 -25.23 -8.33 -17.47
N CYS A 85 -25.87 -8.10 -16.31
CA CYS A 85 -25.48 -8.77 -15.07
C CYS A 85 -25.49 -10.31 -15.22
N ALA A 86 -26.37 -10.86 -16.05
CA ALA A 86 -26.43 -12.29 -16.38
C ALA A 86 -25.19 -12.77 -17.15
N ASP A 87 -24.71 -11.99 -18.12
CA ASP A 87 -23.48 -12.30 -18.86
C ASP A 87 -22.25 -12.26 -17.94
N VAL A 88 -22.18 -11.25 -17.06
CA VAL A 88 -21.09 -11.12 -16.10
C VAL A 88 -21.09 -12.29 -15.11
N ALA A 89 -22.26 -12.69 -14.61
CA ALA A 89 -22.42 -13.85 -13.74
C ALA A 89 -21.99 -15.15 -14.44
N GLU A 90 -22.31 -15.33 -15.73
CA GLU A 90 -21.85 -16.48 -16.51
C GLU A 90 -20.31 -16.56 -16.51
N GLN A 91 -19.62 -15.44 -16.72
CA GLN A 91 -18.15 -15.42 -16.71
C GLN A 91 -17.55 -15.69 -15.32
N ALA A 92 -18.25 -15.35 -14.24
CA ALA A 92 -17.83 -15.63 -12.87
C ALA A 92 -18.02 -17.12 -12.46
N THR A 93 -18.77 -17.92 -13.22
CA THR A 93 -18.88 -19.37 -12.97
C THR A 93 -17.59 -20.12 -13.28
N VAL A 94 -16.71 -19.54 -14.10
CA VAL A 94 -15.50 -20.19 -14.58
C VAL A 94 -14.48 -20.36 -13.46
N ASP A 95 -13.91 -21.56 -13.38
CA ASP A 95 -12.87 -21.91 -12.41
C ASP A 95 -11.55 -21.22 -12.76
N MET A 96 -11.30 -20.08 -12.11
CA MET A 96 -10.11 -19.26 -12.33
C MET A 96 -8.82 -20.01 -11.97
N SER A 97 -8.84 -20.94 -11.02
CA SER A 97 -7.65 -21.70 -10.62
C SER A 97 -7.08 -22.51 -11.81
N LYS A 98 -7.95 -23.12 -12.62
CA LYS A 98 -7.57 -23.90 -13.82
C LYS A 98 -7.04 -23.03 -14.96
N ILE A 99 -7.43 -21.76 -15.01
CA ILE A 99 -7.02 -20.79 -16.04
C ILE A 99 -5.70 -20.12 -15.65
N LEU A 100 -5.53 -19.84 -14.36
CA LEU A 100 -4.35 -19.16 -13.81
C LEU A 100 -3.18 -20.12 -13.60
N ILE A 101 -3.42 -21.37 -13.22
CA ILE A 101 -2.37 -22.38 -12.96
C ILE A 101 -2.11 -23.19 -14.21
N SER A 102 -0.92 -23.03 -14.80
CA SER A 102 -0.60 -23.64 -16.10
C SER A 102 0.48 -24.72 -16.02
N GLY A 103 0.14 -25.95 -15.59
CA GLY A 103 1.00 -27.13 -15.83
C GLY A 103 0.84 -28.32 -14.90
N GLY A 104 1.03 -29.53 -15.42
CA GLY A 104 1.12 -30.77 -14.62
C GLY A 104 2.42 -30.87 -13.80
N TYR A 105 2.57 -31.96 -13.04
CA TYR A 105 3.65 -32.24 -12.06
C TYR A 105 5.07 -31.83 -12.52
N LEU A 106 5.43 -32.08 -13.78
CA LEU A 106 6.74 -31.77 -14.35
C LEU A 106 7.04 -30.25 -14.44
N ARG A 107 6.02 -29.41 -14.59
CA ARG A 107 6.16 -27.95 -14.61
C ARG A 107 6.29 -27.35 -13.21
N THR A 108 5.73 -28.01 -12.19
CA THR A 108 5.83 -27.61 -10.77
C THR A 108 7.29 -27.59 -10.31
N LEU A 109 8.11 -28.53 -10.79
CA LEU A 109 9.56 -28.60 -10.50
C LEU A 109 10.37 -27.43 -11.12
N ILE A 110 9.84 -26.75 -12.15
CA ILE A 110 10.52 -25.65 -12.87
C ILE A 110 10.08 -24.28 -12.31
N LYS A 111 9.03 -24.22 -11.46
CA LYS A 111 8.49 -22.94 -10.94
C LYS A 111 9.49 -22.12 -10.12
N PRO A 112 10.35 -22.71 -9.27
CA PRO A 112 11.43 -21.95 -8.60
C PRO A 112 12.41 -21.30 -9.60
N VAL A 113 12.71 -22.00 -10.70
CA VAL A 113 13.56 -21.47 -11.79
C VAL A 113 12.86 -20.35 -12.57
N GLN A 114 11.53 -20.43 -12.74
CA GLN A 114 10.75 -19.37 -13.39
C GLN A 114 10.61 -18.13 -12.52
N LEU A 115 10.39 -18.28 -11.22
CA LEU A 115 10.42 -17.16 -10.28
C LEU A 115 11.77 -16.44 -10.35
N PHE A 116 12.87 -17.20 -10.38
CA PHE A 116 14.22 -16.63 -10.46
C PHE A 116 14.56 -15.98 -11.81
N ARG A 117 14.13 -16.58 -12.94
CA ARG A 117 14.49 -16.11 -14.29
C ARG A 117 13.50 -15.14 -14.92
N ARG A 118 12.26 -15.10 -14.41
CA ARG A 118 11.14 -14.35 -15.02
C ARG A 118 10.30 -13.60 -14.00
N TYR A 119 10.73 -13.54 -12.74
CA TYR A 119 10.14 -12.73 -11.68
C TYR A 119 8.67 -13.04 -11.32
N GLY A 120 8.17 -14.23 -11.70
CA GLY A 120 6.81 -14.65 -11.37
C GLY A 120 6.57 -16.15 -11.50
N TRP A 121 5.74 -16.67 -10.58
CA TRP A 121 5.41 -18.09 -10.44
C TRP A 121 4.57 -18.66 -11.59
N GLU A 122 3.64 -17.85 -12.12
CA GLU A 122 2.78 -18.17 -13.25
C GLU A 122 2.99 -17.20 -14.41
N SER A 123 2.91 -17.71 -15.65
CA SER A 123 3.12 -16.88 -16.85
C SER A 123 1.94 -15.94 -17.17
N GLY A 124 0.74 -16.25 -16.66
CA GLY A 124 -0.50 -15.54 -16.99
C GLY A 124 -0.95 -15.67 -18.45
N LYS A 125 -0.33 -16.54 -19.26
CA LYS A 125 -0.71 -16.79 -20.66
C LYS A 125 -2.08 -17.45 -20.80
N GLY A 126 -2.48 -18.27 -19.82
CA GLY A 126 -3.80 -18.91 -19.77
C GLY A 126 -4.90 -17.85 -19.67
N PHE A 127 -4.79 -16.98 -18.67
CA PHE A 127 -5.68 -15.83 -18.51
C PHE A 127 -5.72 -14.93 -19.74
N TYR A 128 -4.56 -14.55 -20.31
CA TYR A 128 -4.50 -13.66 -21.47
C TYR A 128 -5.31 -14.20 -22.67
N LYS A 129 -5.28 -15.52 -22.90
CA LYS A 129 -6.07 -16.17 -23.95
C LYS A 129 -7.56 -16.24 -23.59
N TYR A 130 -7.87 -16.62 -22.36
CA TYR A 130 -9.24 -16.69 -21.85
C TYR A 130 -9.95 -15.34 -21.98
N PHE A 131 -9.36 -14.28 -21.43
CA PHE A 131 -9.94 -12.94 -21.48
C PHE A 131 -10.04 -12.42 -22.91
N GLY A 132 -9.04 -12.70 -23.77
CA GLY A 132 -9.14 -12.42 -25.21
C GLY A 132 -10.33 -13.09 -25.88
N SER A 133 -10.68 -14.32 -25.51
CA SER A 133 -11.86 -15.01 -26.06
C SER A 133 -13.18 -14.38 -25.62
N ILE A 134 -13.24 -13.80 -24.43
CA ILE A 134 -14.41 -13.03 -23.96
C ILE A 134 -14.55 -11.75 -24.79
N LEU A 135 -13.46 -10.99 -24.94
CA LEU A 135 -13.46 -9.79 -25.78
C LEU A 135 -13.89 -10.12 -27.21
N GLU A 136 -13.38 -11.21 -27.79
CA GLU A 136 -13.80 -11.67 -29.12
C GLU A 136 -15.30 -12.03 -29.16
N LYS A 137 -15.86 -12.70 -28.14
CA LYS A 137 -17.29 -13.04 -28.08
C LYS A 137 -18.16 -11.78 -28.12
N PHE A 138 -17.85 -10.78 -27.30
CA PHE A 138 -18.71 -9.60 -27.09
C PHE A 138 -18.43 -8.42 -28.02
N THR A 139 -17.41 -8.52 -28.87
CA THR A 139 -17.11 -7.52 -29.92
C THR A 139 -17.52 -7.97 -31.32
N ARG A 140 -18.09 -9.18 -31.47
CA ARG A 140 -18.65 -9.67 -32.75
C ARG A 140 -19.81 -8.80 -33.22
N LYS A 141 -19.87 -8.56 -34.53
CA LYS A 141 -20.97 -7.84 -35.19
C LYS A 141 -21.51 -8.67 -36.35
N GLY A 142 -22.68 -9.30 -36.14
CA GLY A 142 -23.24 -10.24 -37.11
C GLY A 142 -22.27 -11.38 -37.40
N ASP A 143 -21.94 -11.60 -38.67
CA ASP A 143 -21.00 -12.64 -39.11
C ASP A 143 -19.53 -12.22 -39.05
N GLN A 144 -19.22 -10.98 -38.66
CA GLN A 144 -17.82 -10.54 -38.55
C GLN A 144 -17.17 -11.09 -37.27
N PRO A 145 -15.95 -11.64 -37.37
CA PRO A 145 -15.22 -12.10 -36.19
C PRO A 145 -14.96 -10.92 -35.25
N GLY A 146 -15.07 -11.17 -33.95
CA GLY A 146 -14.76 -10.16 -32.94
C GLY A 146 -13.27 -9.89 -32.86
N ASN A 147 -12.89 -8.88 -32.09
CA ASN A 147 -11.50 -8.51 -31.90
C ASN A 147 -11.04 -8.86 -30.46
N PRO A 148 -10.20 -9.89 -30.28
CA PRO A 148 -9.63 -10.20 -28.97
C PRO A 148 -8.62 -9.14 -28.48
N ASP A 149 -8.12 -8.28 -29.39
CA ASP A 149 -7.19 -7.17 -29.13
C ASP A 149 -7.88 -5.81 -29.28
N ILE A 150 -9.19 -5.72 -28.98
CA ILE A 150 -9.88 -4.42 -29.01
C ILE A 150 -9.15 -3.40 -28.13
N THR A 151 -8.92 -2.21 -28.68
CA THR A 151 -8.21 -1.12 -27.99
C THR A 151 -9.18 -0.17 -27.28
N PHE A 152 -8.68 0.66 -26.37
CA PHE A 152 -9.49 1.67 -25.68
C PHE A 152 -10.24 2.59 -26.65
N LYS A 153 -9.56 3.07 -27.70
CA LYS A 153 -10.15 3.90 -28.76
C LYS A 153 -11.25 3.18 -29.53
N GLN A 154 -11.05 1.89 -29.83
CA GLN A 154 -12.06 1.09 -30.54
C GLN A 154 -13.29 0.82 -29.66
N LEU A 155 -13.09 0.53 -28.37
CA LEU A 155 -14.18 0.37 -27.42
C LEU A 155 -14.99 1.67 -27.28
N TYR A 156 -14.30 2.80 -27.09
CA TYR A 156 -14.93 4.11 -26.95
C TYR A 156 -15.76 4.46 -28.19
N LYS A 157 -15.23 4.24 -29.40
CA LYS A 157 -16.01 4.41 -30.65
C LYS A 157 -17.19 3.47 -30.78
N MET A 158 -17.12 2.28 -30.18
CA MET A 158 -18.18 1.27 -30.24
C MET A 158 -19.31 1.53 -29.25
N ARG A 159 -19.00 2.02 -28.04
CA ARG A 159 -19.94 2.11 -26.92
C ARG A 159 -20.18 3.52 -26.39
N GLY A 160 -19.29 4.46 -26.67
CA GLY A 160 -19.30 5.81 -26.06
C GLY A 160 -18.90 5.83 -24.59
N ILE A 161 -18.41 4.71 -24.05
CA ILE A 161 -17.99 4.58 -22.64
C ILE A 161 -16.48 4.68 -22.54
N GLU A 162 -16.00 5.50 -21.62
CA GLU A 162 -14.58 5.60 -21.31
C GLU A 162 -14.19 4.53 -20.29
N LEU A 163 -13.25 3.67 -20.66
CA LEU A 163 -12.67 2.67 -19.77
C LEU A 163 -11.31 3.16 -19.27
N CYS A 164 -11.07 3.07 -17.96
CA CYS A 164 -9.79 3.29 -17.32
C CYS A 164 -9.33 2.01 -16.58
N ILE A 165 -8.09 1.58 -16.81
CA ILE A 165 -7.46 0.47 -16.09
C ILE A 165 -6.17 0.99 -15.46
N VAL A 166 -6.05 0.85 -14.15
CA VAL A 166 -4.84 1.30 -13.43
C VAL A 166 -3.82 0.18 -13.36
N VAL A 167 -2.56 0.51 -13.63
CA VAL A 167 -1.41 -0.41 -13.62
C VAL A 167 -0.25 0.25 -12.88
N THR A 168 0.71 -0.54 -12.40
CA THR A 168 1.94 0.00 -11.79
C THR A 168 3.12 -0.19 -12.74
N ASN A 169 3.80 0.90 -13.10
CA ASN A 169 5.05 0.86 -13.84
C ASN A 169 6.23 0.84 -12.86
N LEU A 170 7.01 -0.25 -12.86
CA LEU A 170 8.13 -0.44 -11.93
C LEU A 170 9.37 0.39 -12.30
N ASP A 171 9.57 0.71 -13.57
CA ASP A 171 10.72 1.49 -14.02
C ASP A 171 10.52 2.98 -13.74
N GLN A 172 9.27 3.45 -13.85
CA GLN A 172 8.88 4.82 -13.47
C GLN A 172 8.48 4.96 -12.00
N GLN A 173 8.26 3.84 -11.28
CA GLN A 173 7.86 3.81 -9.88
C GLN A 173 6.55 4.56 -9.58
N THR A 174 5.58 4.49 -10.50
CA THR A 174 4.29 5.19 -10.37
C THR A 174 3.15 4.37 -10.96
N GLU A 175 1.93 4.71 -10.57
CA GLU A 175 0.72 4.21 -11.21
C GLU A 175 0.43 4.93 -12.53
N GLU A 176 0.04 4.16 -13.54
CA GLU A 176 -0.41 4.66 -14.83
C GLU A 176 -1.89 4.33 -15.04
N TYR A 177 -2.58 5.24 -15.72
CA TYR A 177 -4.02 5.16 -16.00
C TYR A 177 -4.18 4.85 -17.49
N CYS A 178 -4.37 3.57 -17.83
CA CYS A 178 -4.65 3.17 -19.21
C CYS A 178 -6.08 3.57 -19.57
N HIS A 179 -6.24 4.61 -20.38
CA HIS A 179 -7.53 5.22 -20.75
C HIS A 179 -7.53 5.61 -22.23
N VAL A 180 -8.69 5.98 -22.79
CA VAL A 180 -8.79 6.40 -24.20
C VAL A 180 -7.96 7.66 -24.50
N LYS A 181 -7.79 8.56 -23.53
CA LYS A 181 -6.99 9.78 -23.62
C LYS A 181 -5.49 9.49 -23.56
N THR A 182 -5.06 8.55 -22.72
CA THR A 182 -3.64 8.31 -22.42
C THR A 182 -3.04 7.17 -23.24
N THR A 183 -3.80 6.09 -23.46
CA THR A 183 -3.35 4.87 -24.14
C THR A 183 -4.40 4.35 -25.14
N PRO A 184 -4.83 5.16 -26.13
CA PRO A 184 -5.93 4.82 -27.03
C PRO A 184 -5.75 3.50 -27.80
N ASP A 185 -4.53 3.18 -28.18
CA ASP A 185 -4.20 2.03 -29.03
C ASP A 185 -3.73 0.79 -28.26
N LEU A 186 -3.68 0.86 -26.92
CA LEU A 186 -3.33 -0.28 -26.08
C LEU A 186 -4.47 -1.32 -26.10
N PRO A 187 -4.20 -2.61 -26.40
CA PRO A 187 -5.22 -3.64 -26.30
C PRO A 187 -5.71 -3.83 -24.86
N ILE A 188 -7.02 -3.84 -24.66
CA ILE A 188 -7.64 -3.91 -23.32
C ILE A 188 -7.20 -5.16 -22.57
N ARG A 189 -7.13 -6.33 -23.24
CA ARG A 189 -6.64 -7.57 -22.60
C ARG A 189 -5.19 -7.47 -22.10
N LYS A 190 -4.36 -6.61 -22.71
CA LYS A 190 -2.99 -6.37 -22.27
C LYS A 190 -2.97 -5.49 -21.03
N ALA A 191 -3.77 -4.41 -21.01
CA ALA A 191 -3.95 -3.56 -19.84
C ALA A 191 -4.50 -4.35 -18.64
N VAL A 192 -5.55 -5.16 -18.84
CA VAL A 192 -6.08 -6.05 -17.79
C VAL A 192 -5.00 -7.03 -17.31
N ARG A 193 -4.21 -7.62 -18.24
CA ARG A 193 -3.12 -8.52 -17.87
C ARG A 193 -2.00 -7.83 -17.07
N MET A 194 -1.69 -6.57 -17.35
CA MET A 194 -0.77 -5.75 -16.54
C MET A 194 -1.36 -5.55 -15.15
N SER A 195 -2.61 -5.11 -15.07
CA SER A 195 -3.33 -4.79 -13.83
C SER A 195 -3.58 -6.00 -12.91
N MET A 196 -3.29 -7.23 -13.35
CA MET A 196 -3.32 -8.45 -12.52
C MET A 196 -1.98 -9.16 -12.38
N SER A 197 -0.89 -8.51 -12.77
CA SER A 197 0.47 -9.05 -12.64
C SER A 197 0.96 -8.95 -11.19
N ILE A 198 0.32 -9.67 -10.27
CA ILE A 198 0.69 -9.64 -8.85
C ILE A 198 2.16 -10.04 -8.69
N PRO A 199 3.03 -9.19 -8.12
CA PRO A 199 4.45 -9.48 -7.93
C PRO A 199 4.69 -10.83 -7.26
N GLY A 200 5.65 -11.61 -7.79
CA GLY A 200 5.97 -12.95 -7.30
C GLY A 200 4.99 -14.04 -7.75
N LEU A 201 3.69 -13.75 -7.86
CA LEU A 201 2.69 -14.72 -8.34
C LEU A 201 2.62 -14.77 -9.87
N PHE A 202 2.51 -13.63 -10.55
CA PHE A 202 2.46 -13.53 -12.00
C PHE A 202 3.69 -12.84 -12.56
N GLN A 203 4.16 -13.29 -13.72
CA GLN A 203 5.24 -12.62 -14.44
C GLN A 203 4.82 -11.19 -14.81
N PRO A 204 5.70 -10.19 -14.60
CA PRO A 204 5.44 -8.81 -15.02
C PRO A 204 5.24 -8.76 -16.54
N VAL A 205 4.43 -7.82 -16.99
CA VAL A 205 4.23 -7.57 -18.42
C VAL A 205 5.29 -6.56 -18.87
N VAL A 206 6.11 -6.95 -19.83
CA VAL A 206 7.08 -6.03 -20.44
C VAL A 206 6.45 -5.40 -21.68
N THR A 207 6.46 -4.08 -21.77
CA THR A 207 6.16 -3.36 -23.01
C THR A 207 7.41 -2.74 -23.56
N ASP A 208 7.46 -2.64 -24.89
CA ASP A 208 8.49 -1.90 -25.59
C ASP A 208 7.84 -0.62 -26.09
N TYR A 209 8.36 0.52 -25.65
CA TYR A 209 7.98 1.83 -26.15
C TYR A 209 9.23 2.50 -26.71
N HIS A 210 9.31 2.61 -28.03
CA HIS A 210 10.42 3.27 -28.74
C HIS A 210 11.82 2.72 -28.40
N GLY A 211 11.95 1.44 -28.04
CA GLY A 211 13.23 0.78 -27.76
C GLY A 211 13.52 0.62 -26.27
N ASP A 212 12.78 1.30 -25.39
CA ASP A 212 12.85 1.15 -23.94
C ASP A 212 11.83 0.12 -23.45
N LYS A 213 12.27 -0.72 -22.52
CA LYS A 213 11.46 -1.81 -21.99
C LYS A 213 11.01 -1.50 -20.58
N ASP A 214 9.71 -1.26 -20.44
CA ASP A 214 9.06 -0.99 -19.16
C ASP A 214 8.39 -2.24 -18.60
N PHE A 215 8.51 -2.45 -17.30
CA PHE A 215 7.96 -3.55 -16.52
C PHE A 215 6.69 -3.10 -15.78
N TYR A 216 5.58 -3.77 -16.08
CA TYR A 216 4.28 -3.49 -15.48
C TYR A 216 3.82 -4.62 -14.56
N VAL A 217 3.34 -4.23 -13.38
CA VAL A 217 2.75 -5.11 -12.36
C VAL A 217 1.31 -4.68 -12.00
N ASP A 218 0.66 -5.45 -11.13
CA ASP A 218 -0.70 -5.19 -10.64
C ASP A 218 -0.83 -3.75 -10.12
N GLY A 219 -1.93 -3.07 -10.48
CA GLY A 219 -2.18 -1.69 -10.08
C GLY A 219 -2.41 -1.54 -8.58
N GLY A 220 -2.87 -2.59 -7.91
CA GLY A 220 -3.15 -2.62 -6.47
C GLY A 220 -1.90 -2.54 -5.59
N VAL A 221 -0.70 -2.67 -6.17
CA VAL A 221 0.57 -2.42 -5.48
C VAL A 221 0.68 -0.97 -5.02
N VAL A 222 0.25 -0.02 -5.85
CA VAL A 222 0.32 1.41 -5.57
C VAL A 222 -1.07 1.97 -5.30
N CYS A 223 -2.04 1.69 -6.18
CA CYS A 223 -3.37 2.28 -6.13
C CYS A 223 -4.46 1.20 -6.29
N ASN A 224 -4.93 0.62 -5.17
CA ASN A 224 -5.95 -0.43 -5.19
C ASN A 224 -7.38 0.09 -5.39
N TYR A 225 -7.68 1.31 -4.91
CA TYR A 225 -8.98 1.96 -5.05
C TYR A 225 -8.87 3.33 -5.74
N PRO A 226 -8.94 3.39 -7.09
CA PRO A 226 -8.66 4.59 -7.85
C PRO A 226 -9.91 5.49 -7.99
N LEU A 227 -10.57 5.80 -6.87
CA LEU A 227 -11.82 6.57 -6.87
C LEU A 227 -11.67 7.95 -7.52
N HIS A 228 -10.47 8.53 -7.41
CA HIS A 228 -10.11 9.81 -8.01
C HIS A 228 -9.88 9.78 -9.53
N SER A 229 -9.93 8.62 -10.20
CA SER A 229 -9.64 8.51 -11.65
C SER A 229 -10.41 9.53 -12.51
N PHE A 230 -11.65 9.86 -12.12
CA PHE A 230 -12.52 10.79 -12.86
C PHE A 230 -12.73 12.13 -12.16
N ASP A 231 -11.88 12.43 -11.18
CA ASP A 231 -11.76 13.74 -10.53
C ASP A 231 -10.74 14.60 -11.29
N GLY A 232 -10.79 15.92 -11.08
CA GLY A 232 -9.92 16.87 -11.76
C GLY A 232 -9.99 16.83 -13.30
N TRP A 233 -8.92 17.21 -13.96
CA TRP A 233 -8.86 17.41 -15.42
C TRP A 233 -8.13 16.30 -16.16
N TRP A 234 -7.30 15.50 -15.47
CA TRP A 234 -6.32 14.63 -16.12
C TRP A 234 -6.93 13.65 -17.13
N LEU A 235 -7.97 12.91 -16.73
CA LEU A 235 -8.69 11.98 -17.60
C LEU A 235 -9.95 12.58 -18.24
N SER A 236 -10.24 13.86 -18.02
CA SER A 236 -11.38 14.54 -18.63
C SER A 236 -11.20 14.64 -20.15
N MET A 237 -12.24 14.32 -20.90
CA MET A 237 -12.29 14.43 -22.36
C MET A 237 -12.81 15.79 -22.84
N ASN A 238 -13.06 16.74 -21.92
CA ASN A 238 -13.44 18.12 -22.28
C ASN A 238 -12.27 18.82 -22.99
N GLU A 239 -12.58 19.65 -23.99
CA GLU A 239 -11.57 20.40 -24.76
C GLU A 239 -10.73 21.33 -23.87
N GLU A 240 -11.35 21.98 -22.88
CA GLU A 240 -10.68 22.83 -21.88
C GLU A 240 -9.69 22.07 -20.98
N ASP A 241 -9.89 20.76 -20.82
CA ASP A 241 -9.05 19.85 -20.03
C ASP A 241 -8.02 19.11 -20.89
N SER A 242 -7.84 19.54 -22.14
CA SER A 242 -6.75 19.05 -22.97
C SER A 242 -5.40 19.35 -22.29
N PHE A 243 -4.45 18.45 -22.50
CA PHE A 243 -3.11 18.59 -21.93
C PHE A 243 -2.48 19.94 -22.29
N PHE A 244 -2.62 20.37 -23.54
CA PHE A 244 -2.06 21.64 -24.04
C PHE A 244 -2.74 22.88 -23.45
N ASN A 245 -4.04 22.82 -23.14
CA ASN A 245 -4.75 23.93 -22.50
C ASN A 245 -4.31 24.12 -21.04
N ARG A 246 -4.13 23.01 -20.33
CA ARG A 246 -3.69 22.98 -18.92
C ARG A 246 -2.20 23.28 -18.71
N LEU A 247 -1.38 23.23 -19.76
CA LEU A 247 -0.01 23.78 -19.79
C LEU A 247 -0.07 25.33 -19.79
N VAL A 248 -0.36 25.95 -18.65
CA VAL A 248 -0.43 27.42 -18.50
C VAL A 248 0.95 28.02 -18.21
N ASP A 249 1.79 27.33 -17.44
CA ASP A 249 3.16 27.75 -17.13
C ASP A 249 4.11 26.56 -17.08
N LEU A 250 4.89 26.39 -18.15
CA LEU A 250 5.87 25.31 -18.30
C LEU A 250 7.06 25.47 -17.36
N SER A 251 7.27 26.65 -16.77
CA SER A 251 8.27 26.83 -15.71
C SER A 251 7.90 26.11 -14.41
N ASN A 252 6.63 25.72 -14.26
CA ASN A 252 6.06 24.98 -13.14
C ASN A 252 5.41 23.64 -13.56
N LEU A 253 5.88 23.01 -14.65
CA LEU A 253 5.34 21.76 -15.17
C LEU A 253 5.24 20.65 -14.10
N THR A 254 6.24 20.52 -13.24
CA THR A 254 6.25 19.55 -12.13
C THR A 254 5.08 19.77 -11.17
N LYS A 255 4.71 21.04 -10.91
CA LYS A 255 3.55 21.37 -10.08
C LYS A 255 2.25 21.01 -10.82
N ALA A 256 2.13 21.37 -12.10
CA ALA A 256 0.94 21.07 -12.89
C ALA A 256 0.68 19.55 -13.08
N LEU A 257 1.75 18.74 -13.10
CA LEU A 257 1.67 17.27 -13.18
C LEU A 257 1.55 16.60 -11.80
N HIS A 258 1.65 17.37 -10.72
CA HIS A 258 1.44 16.87 -9.37
C HIS A 258 0.03 16.27 -9.25
N ARG A 259 -0.10 15.17 -8.51
CA ARG A 259 -1.36 14.42 -8.40
C ARG A 259 -2.53 15.32 -7.96
N SER A 260 -2.32 16.18 -6.97
CA SER A 260 -3.37 17.07 -6.48
C SER A 260 -3.89 18.00 -7.57
N GLU A 261 -3.02 18.51 -8.44
CA GLU A 261 -3.44 19.37 -9.55
C GLU A 261 -4.14 18.57 -10.66
N ARG A 262 -3.78 17.29 -10.85
CA ARG A 262 -4.36 16.42 -11.87
C ARG A 262 -5.77 15.91 -11.53
N PHE A 263 -6.00 15.57 -10.27
CA PHE A 263 -7.19 14.85 -9.80
C PHE A 263 -8.00 15.60 -8.74
N GLU A 264 -7.83 16.91 -8.64
CA GLU A 264 -8.74 17.78 -7.87
C GLU A 264 -9.35 18.85 -8.77
N PRO A 265 -10.59 19.31 -8.51
CA PRO A 265 -11.46 18.94 -7.38
C PRO A 265 -12.17 17.58 -7.57
N MET A 266 -12.77 17.10 -6.48
CA MET A 266 -13.60 15.89 -6.43
C MET A 266 -14.79 15.97 -7.40
N ASN A 267 -15.07 14.89 -8.11
CA ASN A 267 -16.24 14.76 -8.97
C ASN A 267 -17.43 14.14 -8.20
N PRO A 268 -18.53 14.87 -7.95
CA PRO A 268 -19.68 14.37 -7.20
C PRO A 268 -20.51 13.33 -7.98
N LYS A 269 -20.27 13.18 -9.30
CA LYS A 269 -20.94 12.18 -10.15
C LYS A 269 -20.21 10.83 -10.19
N THR A 270 -19.14 10.69 -9.41
CA THR A 270 -18.39 9.43 -9.28
C THR A 270 -18.93 8.62 -8.11
N ILE A 271 -19.24 7.36 -8.36
CA ILE A 271 -19.53 6.36 -7.32
C ILE A 271 -18.51 5.23 -7.42
N GLY A 272 -18.10 4.67 -6.28
CA GLY A 272 -17.17 3.55 -6.26
C GLY A 272 -17.69 2.32 -5.51
N LEU A 273 -17.14 1.15 -5.84
CA LEU A 273 -17.35 -0.12 -5.14
C LEU A 273 -16.08 -0.49 -4.37
N MET A 274 -16.19 -0.58 -3.05
CA MET A 274 -15.10 -0.92 -2.13
C MET A 274 -15.39 -2.25 -1.44
N LEU A 275 -14.40 -3.12 -1.33
CA LEU A 275 -14.50 -4.39 -0.62
C LEU A 275 -13.93 -4.26 0.79
N TYR A 276 -14.63 -4.86 1.76
CA TYR A 276 -14.15 -5.03 3.14
C TYR A 276 -14.57 -6.39 3.71
N ALA A 277 -13.96 -6.81 4.82
CA ALA A 277 -14.27 -8.06 5.52
C ALA A 277 -14.07 -7.84 7.03
N ASP A 278 -14.64 -8.73 7.85
CA ASP A 278 -14.49 -8.74 9.31
C ASP A 278 -13.02 -8.79 9.78
N ASP A 279 -12.12 -9.38 8.99
CA ASP A 279 -10.69 -9.51 9.26
C ASP A 279 -9.81 -8.51 8.50
N ASP A 280 -10.40 -7.62 7.68
CA ASP A 280 -9.67 -6.56 7.01
C ASP A 280 -9.51 -5.33 7.95
N VAL A 281 -8.34 -4.68 7.91
CA VAL A 281 -8.13 -3.38 8.58
C VAL A 281 -8.74 -2.26 7.73
N GLU A 282 -10.07 -2.28 7.54
CA GLU A 282 -10.76 -1.26 6.76
C GLU A 282 -11.25 -0.11 7.64
N ILE A 283 -10.80 1.10 7.31
CA ILE A 283 -10.98 2.29 8.17
C ILE A 283 -12.46 2.70 8.24
N PHE A 284 -13.21 2.42 7.19
CA PHE A 284 -14.60 2.83 6.99
C PHE A 284 -15.63 1.70 7.22
N GLN A 285 -15.17 0.54 7.72
CA GLN A 285 -16.04 -0.63 7.91
C GLN A 285 -17.27 -0.30 8.75
N GLN A 286 -17.08 0.41 9.87
CA GLN A 286 -18.18 0.77 10.76
C GLN A 286 -19.23 1.65 10.06
N GLU A 287 -18.80 2.64 9.29
CA GLU A 287 -19.69 3.54 8.55
C GLU A 287 -20.46 2.80 7.46
N PHE A 288 -19.88 1.77 6.84
CA PHE A 288 -20.59 0.90 5.91
C PHE A 288 -21.60 0.00 6.63
N CYS A 289 -21.22 -0.61 7.75
CA CYS A 289 -22.11 -1.43 8.57
C CYS A 289 -23.29 -0.62 9.12
N ASP A 290 -23.06 0.65 9.46
CA ASP A 290 -24.10 1.54 9.99
C ASP A 290 -25.22 1.83 9.00
N ARG A 291 -24.94 1.73 7.68
CA ARG A 291 -25.94 1.89 6.62
C ARG A 291 -26.88 0.68 6.45
N LEU A 292 -26.50 -0.49 6.96
CA LEU A 292 -27.26 -1.74 6.81
C LEU A 292 -28.45 -1.77 7.77
N THR A 293 -29.60 -2.29 7.31
CA THR A 293 -30.77 -2.54 8.16
C THR A 293 -30.52 -3.68 9.13
N GLN A 294 -31.34 -3.81 10.17
CA GLN A 294 -31.26 -4.93 11.09
C GLN A 294 -31.37 -6.29 10.38
N GLU A 295 -32.27 -6.44 9.41
CA GLU A 295 -32.43 -7.67 8.64
C GLU A 295 -31.20 -7.98 7.78
N GLU A 296 -30.59 -6.97 7.15
CA GLU A 296 -29.35 -7.13 6.37
C GLU A 296 -28.16 -7.52 7.27
N ARG A 297 -28.08 -6.94 8.48
CA ARG A 297 -27.11 -7.33 9.52
C ARG A 297 -27.39 -8.71 10.11
N GLU A 298 -28.63 -9.18 10.13
CA GLU A 298 -28.98 -10.54 10.57
C GLU A 298 -28.69 -11.58 9.48
N TYR A 299 -28.88 -11.20 8.20
CA TYR A 299 -28.49 -12.02 7.04
C TYR A 299 -26.98 -12.28 7.00
N GLU A 300 -26.13 -11.39 7.52
CA GLU A 300 -24.67 -11.58 7.70
C GLU A 300 -24.30 -12.91 8.37
N LYS A 301 -25.19 -13.49 9.17
CA LYS A 301 -24.92 -14.70 9.94
C LYS A 301 -25.25 -15.99 9.19
N HIS A 302 -25.86 -15.92 8.00
CA HIS A 302 -26.34 -17.08 7.24
C HIS A 302 -25.33 -17.53 6.18
N ARG A 303 -24.22 -18.12 6.64
CA ARG A 303 -23.18 -18.69 5.77
C ARG A 303 -23.66 -19.97 5.08
N PRO A 304 -23.29 -20.20 3.81
CA PRO A 304 -23.60 -21.46 3.13
C PRO A 304 -22.76 -22.61 3.71
N ASP A 305 -23.16 -23.86 3.46
CA ASP A 305 -22.42 -25.05 3.92
C ASP A 305 -21.37 -25.52 2.89
N THR A 306 -20.40 -24.65 2.63
CA THR A 306 -19.29 -24.87 1.68
C THR A 306 -18.00 -25.21 2.42
N GLU A 307 -16.99 -25.72 1.71
CA GLU A 307 -15.65 -25.94 2.30
C GLU A 307 -15.04 -24.63 2.83
N ALA A 308 -15.17 -23.52 2.10
CA ALA A 308 -14.66 -22.21 2.53
C ALA A 308 -15.40 -21.70 3.78
N ALA A 309 -16.73 -21.77 3.78
CA ALA A 309 -17.53 -21.34 4.91
C ALA A 309 -17.38 -22.28 6.12
N ARG A 310 -17.22 -23.59 5.92
CA ARG A 310 -16.89 -24.55 6.98
C ARG A 310 -15.49 -24.35 7.50
N ALA A 311 -14.48 -24.14 6.66
CA ALA A 311 -13.13 -23.84 7.12
C ALA A 311 -13.11 -22.56 7.96
N TYR A 312 -13.82 -21.53 7.51
CA TYR A 312 -14.00 -20.29 8.27
C TYR A 312 -14.83 -20.49 9.53
N THR A 313 -15.91 -21.27 9.48
CA THR A 313 -16.81 -21.54 10.59
C THR A 313 -16.22 -22.54 11.57
N ASP A 314 -15.35 -23.46 11.20
CA ASP A 314 -14.64 -24.40 12.07
C ASP A 314 -13.49 -23.68 12.74
N LYS A 315 -12.79 -22.83 11.97
CA LYS A 315 -11.91 -21.81 12.53
C LYS A 315 -12.71 -20.97 13.55
N ARG A 316 -13.87 -20.42 13.20
CA ARG A 316 -14.73 -19.65 14.12
C ARG A 316 -15.49 -20.49 15.16
N LYS A 317 -15.70 -21.81 15.05
CA LYS A 317 -16.41 -22.66 16.04
C LYS A 317 -15.44 -23.18 17.08
N MET A 318 -14.18 -23.37 16.70
CA MET A 318 -13.07 -23.35 17.66
C MET A 318 -13.07 -22.07 18.49
N GLU A 319 -13.69 -20.98 18.01
CA GLU A 319 -14.00 -19.76 18.77
C GLU A 319 -15.50 -19.66 19.08
N THR A 320 -15.99 -20.48 20.00
CA THR A 320 -17.41 -20.55 20.37
C THR A 320 -18.14 -19.19 20.37
N VAL A 321 -19.40 -19.12 19.93
CA VAL A 321 -20.23 -17.89 20.03
C VAL A 321 -20.25 -17.35 21.47
N ASP A 322 -20.15 -18.24 22.44
CA ASP A 322 -19.91 -17.93 23.85
C ASP A 322 -18.59 -17.17 24.06
N ALA A 323 -17.50 -17.50 23.36
CA ALA A 323 -16.26 -16.72 23.37
C ALA A 323 -16.44 -15.31 22.80
N MET A 324 -17.32 -15.09 21.81
CA MET A 324 -17.60 -13.74 21.29
C MET A 324 -18.47 -12.89 22.23
N GLU A 325 -19.55 -13.46 22.76
CA GLU A 325 -20.32 -12.80 23.81
C GLU A 325 -19.47 -12.59 25.07
N ASN A 326 -18.63 -13.56 25.42
CA ASN A 326 -17.65 -13.41 26.49
C ASN A 326 -16.64 -12.33 26.13
N ARG A 327 -16.17 -12.16 24.89
CA ARG A 327 -15.25 -11.08 24.48
C ARG A 327 -15.90 -9.70 24.60
N LYS A 328 -17.16 -9.53 24.17
CA LYS A 328 -17.91 -8.26 24.35
C LYS A 328 -18.15 -7.96 25.82
N LYS A 329 -18.59 -8.96 26.59
CA LYS A 329 -18.71 -8.87 28.05
C LYS A 329 -17.34 -8.58 28.67
N MET A 330 -16.27 -9.21 28.18
CA MET A 330 -14.91 -9.04 28.68
C MET A 330 -14.39 -7.64 28.43
N ARG A 331 -14.67 -7.07 27.26
CA ARG A 331 -14.36 -5.66 26.96
C ARG A 331 -14.99 -4.76 28.01
N THR A 332 -16.29 -4.89 28.25
CA THR A 332 -16.98 -4.08 29.27
C THR A 332 -16.36 -4.28 30.67
N LEU A 333 -15.89 -5.49 30.99
CA LEU A 333 -15.19 -5.75 32.25
C LEU A 333 -13.79 -5.15 32.30
N ILE A 334 -13.05 -5.16 31.19
CA ILE A 334 -11.73 -4.52 31.05
C ILE A 334 -11.90 -3.00 31.13
N ASP A 335 -12.89 -2.41 30.46
CA ASP A 335 -13.18 -0.97 30.50
C ASP A 335 -13.50 -0.54 31.94
N LYS A 336 -14.38 -1.28 32.64
CA LYS A 336 -14.65 -1.07 34.07
C LYS A 336 -13.38 -1.20 34.92
N PHE A 337 -12.58 -2.23 34.68
CA PHE A 337 -11.33 -2.47 35.41
C PHE A 337 -10.34 -1.33 35.24
N LEU A 338 -10.07 -0.91 34.00
CA LEU A 338 -9.12 0.16 33.69
C LEU A 338 -9.61 1.51 34.25
N THR A 339 -10.92 1.76 34.20
CA THR A 339 -11.53 2.97 34.79
C THR A 339 -11.35 2.98 36.32
N SER A 340 -11.56 1.84 36.98
CA SER A 340 -11.33 1.68 38.43
C SER A 340 -9.84 1.76 38.80
N LEU A 341 -8.96 1.16 37.98
CA LEU A 341 -7.52 1.25 38.18
C LEU A 341 -7.04 2.71 38.07
N LYS A 342 -7.59 3.45 37.10
CA LYS A 342 -7.35 4.89 36.92
C LYS A 342 -7.85 5.71 38.11
N SER A 343 -9.06 5.47 38.60
CA SER A 343 -9.61 6.23 39.74
C SER A 343 -8.77 6.05 41.02
N GLN A 344 -8.07 4.93 41.14
CA GLN A 344 -7.24 4.59 42.30
C GLN A 344 -5.75 4.93 42.13
N ASN A 345 -5.32 5.33 40.93
CA ASN A 345 -4.02 5.95 40.67
C ASN A 345 -4.03 7.39 41.23
N THR A 346 -3.91 7.50 42.54
CA THR A 346 -4.03 8.75 43.30
C THR A 346 -2.81 9.64 43.19
N ASP A 347 -1.66 9.09 42.79
CA ASP A 347 -0.42 9.83 42.60
C ASP A 347 -0.19 10.26 41.14
N HIS A 348 -1.09 9.85 40.23
CA HIS A 348 -1.08 10.19 38.80
C HIS A 348 0.18 9.76 38.04
N ASN A 349 0.92 8.79 38.60
CA ASN A 349 2.18 8.34 38.02
C ASN A 349 1.94 7.38 36.82
N ALA A 350 3.02 6.99 36.12
CA ALA A 350 2.95 6.16 34.92
C ALA A 350 2.79 4.65 35.17
N THR A 351 2.79 4.23 36.43
CA THR A 351 2.74 2.83 36.87
C THR A 351 1.56 2.60 37.82
N ILE A 352 1.33 1.36 38.24
CA ILE A 352 0.36 1.04 39.29
C ILE A 352 1.03 0.20 40.34
N SER A 353 1.04 0.70 41.57
CA SER A 353 1.57 -0.01 42.70
C SER A 353 0.62 -1.13 43.17
N ARG A 354 1.18 -2.07 43.94
CA ARG A 354 0.38 -3.15 44.54
C ARG A 354 -0.74 -2.63 45.45
N ALA A 355 -0.50 -1.51 46.14
CA ALA A 355 -1.50 -0.88 46.99
C ALA A 355 -2.67 -0.31 46.16
N GLU A 356 -2.38 0.29 45.01
CA GLU A 356 -3.38 0.85 44.09
C GLU A 356 -4.22 -0.23 43.44
N LEU A 357 -3.59 -1.33 42.99
CA LEU A 357 -4.33 -2.49 42.50
C LEU A 357 -5.24 -3.07 43.59
N ARG A 358 -4.77 -3.17 44.84
CA ARG A 358 -5.62 -3.60 45.97
C ARG A 358 -6.83 -2.70 46.18
N ARG A 359 -6.65 -1.37 46.10
CA ARG A 359 -7.75 -0.41 46.23
C ARG A 359 -8.74 -0.53 45.08
N ALA A 360 -8.28 -0.67 43.84
CA ALA A 360 -9.14 -0.91 42.67
C ALA A 360 -9.98 -2.19 42.84
N PHE A 361 -9.43 -3.20 43.51
CA PHE A 361 -10.15 -4.42 43.85
C PHE A 361 -11.15 -4.28 45.02
N GLN A 362 -11.00 -3.26 45.86
CA GLN A 362 -11.83 -3.00 47.05
C GLN A 362 -12.85 -1.88 46.85
N GLU A 363 -12.80 -1.18 45.73
CA GLU A 363 -13.70 -0.06 45.40
C GLU A 363 -15.17 -0.52 45.36
N ALA A 364 -16.08 0.31 45.88
CA ALA A 364 -17.51 0.05 45.95
C ALA A 364 -18.29 1.08 45.11
N GLY A 365 -19.09 0.63 44.13
CA GLY A 365 -19.89 1.51 43.28
C GLY A 365 -20.38 0.81 42.00
N THR A 366 -21.05 1.54 41.11
CA THR A 366 -21.54 1.03 39.82
C THR A 366 -20.43 0.69 38.81
N MET A 367 -19.22 1.22 39.03
CA MET A 367 -18.03 1.01 38.21
C MET A 367 -17.12 -0.12 38.73
N SER A 368 -17.35 -0.65 39.94
CA SER A 368 -16.49 -1.70 40.49
C SER A 368 -16.86 -3.10 40.01
N LEU A 369 -15.85 -3.95 39.83
CA LEU A 369 -16.07 -5.35 39.44
C LEU A 369 -16.62 -6.15 40.62
N THR A 370 -17.74 -6.84 40.39
CA THR A 370 -18.26 -7.85 41.32
C THR A 370 -17.32 -9.06 41.41
N ASP A 371 -17.40 -9.86 42.48
CA ASP A 371 -16.54 -11.05 42.62
C ASP A 371 -16.74 -12.08 41.50
N GLN A 372 -17.94 -12.16 40.93
CA GLN A 372 -18.22 -12.97 39.74
C GLN A 372 -17.53 -12.41 38.49
N GLU A 373 -17.53 -11.09 38.29
CA GLU A 373 -16.82 -10.44 37.19
C GLU A 373 -15.30 -10.54 37.33
N LYS A 374 -14.75 -10.41 38.56
CA LYS A 374 -13.32 -10.64 38.85
C LYS A 374 -12.91 -12.07 38.54
N LYS A 375 -13.68 -13.07 38.97
CA LYS A 375 -13.42 -14.48 38.66
C LYS A 375 -13.44 -14.73 37.14
N LYS A 376 -14.31 -14.05 36.41
CA LYS A 376 -14.41 -14.15 34.95
C LYS A 376 -13.25 -13.49 34.21
N LEU A 377 -12.79 -12.32 34.69
CA LEU A 377 -11.68 -11.56 34.09
C LEU A 377 -10.31 -12.16 34.42
N PHE A 378 -10.12 -12.61 35.66
CA PHE A 378 -8.81 -13.00 36.17
C PHE A 378 -8.61 -14.51 36.36
N GLY A 379 -9.68 -15.30 36.53
CA GLY A 379 -9.62 -16.77 36.72
C GLY A 379 -9.79 -17.21 38.19
N GLU A 380 -9.47 -18.48 38.49
CA GLU A 380 -9.46 -19.00 39.86
C GLU A 380 -8.19 -18.53 40.60
N GLY A 381 -8.32 -17.43 41.35
CA GLY A 381 -7.22 -16.77 42.06
C GLY A 381 -7.26 -15.24 41.95
N HIS A 382 -8.43 -14.63 42.22
CA HIS A 382 -8.71 -13.21 41.97
C HIS A 382 -8.32 -12.27 43.14
N TYR A 383 -7.31 -12.67 43.93
CA TYR A 383 -6.76 -11.78 44.95
C TYR A 383 -5.80 -10.80 44.30
N ALA A 384 -5.94 -9.51 44.61
CA ALA A 384 -5.15 -8.44 43.99
C ALA A 384 -3.64 -8.71 44.03
N ASP A 385 -3.12 -9.32 45.09
CA ASP A 385 -1.68 -9.63 45.21
C ASP A 385 -1.20 -10.73 44.26
N GLN A 386 -1.97 -11.81 44.12
CA GLN A 386 -1.63 -12.89 43.20
C GLN A 386 -1.74 -12.44 41.75
N LEU A 387 -2.71 -11.58 41.46
CA LEU A 387 -2.83 -10.97 40.14
C LEU A 387 -1.68 -10.01 39.86
N PHE A 388 -1.28 -9.20 40.85
CA PHE A 388 -0.12 -8.33 40.72
C PHE A 388 1.12 -9.15 40.35
N ASP A 389 1.38 -10.25 41.06
CA ASP A 389 2.51 -11.15 40.79
C ASP A 389 2.46 -11.80 39.39
N GLN A 390 1.27 -11.91 38.79
CA GLN A 390 1.09 -12.43 37.43
C GLN A 390 1.29 -11.36 36.35
N MET A 391 0.95 -10.11 36.67
CA MET A 391 1.08 -8.98 35.74
C MET A 391 2.49 -8.39 35.77
N ASP A 392 3.11 -8.33 36.95
CA ASP A 392 4.47 -7.80 37.21
C ASP A 392 5.53 -8.78 36.69
N ALA A 393 5.85 -8.66 35.40
CA ALA A 393 6.68 -9.61 34.68
C ALA A 393 8.16 -9.45 35.04
N ASP A 394 8.60 -8.22 35.28
CA ASP A 394 9.99 -7.92 35.66
C ASP A 394 10.23 -7.92 37.18
N LYS A 395 9.16 -8.05 37.98
CA LYS A 395 9.17 -8.16 39.44
C LYS A 395 9.72 -6.92 40.14
N ASP A 396 9.55 -5.76 39.53
CA ASP A 396 9.98 -4.48 40.09
C ASP A 396 8.97 -3.86 41.08
N GLY A 397 7.80 -4.50 41.23
CA GLY A 397 6.76 -4.07 42.17
C GLY A 397 5.88 -2.95 41.65
N GLN A 398 5.96 -2.63 40.36
CA GLN A 398 5.17 -1.62 39.67
C GLN A 398 4.58 -2.19 38.39
N LEU A 399 3.29 -1.97 38.13
CA LEU A 399 2.69 -2.39 36.85
C LEU A 399 2.78 -1.27 35.81
N THR A 400 3.48 -1.56 34.73
CA THR A 400 3.58 -0.69 33.56
C THR A 400 2.44 -0.91 32.56
N TYR A 401 2.28 0.02 31.63
CA TYR A 401 1.40 -0.17 30.46
C TYR A 401 1.67 -1.49 29.72
N GLN A 402 2.95 -1.83 29.49
CA GLN A 402 3.32 -3.03 28.73
C GLN A 402 2.87 -4.28 29.47
N GLU A 403 3.05 -4.35 30.78
CA GLU A 403 2.65 -5.51 31.58
C GLU A 403 1.13 -5.70 31.63
N VAL A 404 0.39 -4.60 31.76
CA VAL A 404 -1.07 -4.62 31.62
C VAL A 404 -1.45 -5.03 30.20
N HIS A 405 -0.69 -4.60 29.18
CA HIS A 405 -0.93 -4.94 27.77
C HIS A 405 -0.72 -6.40 27.48
N GLU A 406 0.41 -6.93 27.89
CA GLU A 406 0.77 -8.32 27.69
C GLU A 406 -0.16 -9.23 28.48
N PHE A 407 -0.52 -8.87 29.72
CA PHE A 407 -1.46 -9.65 30.51
C PHE A 407 -2.81 -9.81 29.82
N PHE A 408 -3.37 -8.72 29.27
CA PHE A 408 -4.63 -8.78 28.53
C PHE A 408 -4.47 -9.30 27.09
N GLY A 409 -3.33 -9.04 26.45
CA GLY A 409 -2.94 -9.54 25.14
C GLY A 409 -2.84 -11.06 25.11
N ASN A 410 -2.20 -11.66 26.12
CA ASN A 410 -2.14 -13.12 26.32
C ASN A 410 -3.52 -13.74 26.59
N LYS A 411 -4.47 -12.94 27.08
CA LYS A 411 -5.89 -13.31 27.20
C LYS A 411 -6.72 -12.98 25.95
N GLY A 412 -6.07 -12.54 24.86
CA GLY A 412 -6.67 -12.29 23.55
C GLY A 412 -7.24 -10.89 23.35
N PHE A 413 -6.77 -9.88 24.10
CA PHE A 413 -7.24 -8.50 24.01
C PHE A 413 -6.09 -7.53 23.67
N HIS A 414 -6.11 -6.98 22.45
CA HIS A 414 -5.18 -5.93 22.00
C HIS A 414 -5.93 -4.61 21.77
N TRP A 415 -5.67 -3.60 22.58
CA TRP A 415 -6.37 -2.32 22.52
C TRP A 415 -5.91 -1.38 21.39
N LEU A 416 -4.73 -1.60 20.78
CA LEU A 416 -4.17 -0.74 19.73
C LEU A 416 -4.64 -1.06 18.31
N THR A 417 -4.93 -2.32 18.03
CA THR A 417 -5.29 -2.80 16.68
C THR A 417 -6.80 -2.84 16.45
N ARG A 418 -7.61 -2.45 17.45
CA ARG A 418 -9.08 -2.62 17.46
C ARG A 418 -9.56 -4.04 17.18
N CYS A 419 -8.66 -5.03 17.15
CA CYS A 419 -9.01 -6.43 17.01
C CYS A 419 -9.61 -6.94 18.32
N LEU A 420 -10.91 -6.76 18.49
CA LEU A 420 -11.71 -7.67 19.33
C LEU A 420 -11.84 -9.01 18.60
N GLY A 421 -10.73 -9.74 18.54
CA GLY A 421 -10.71 -11.10 18.02
C GLY A 421 -10.85 -11.25 16.51
N GLY A 422 -10.42 -10.27 15.71
CA GLY A 422 -9.80 -10.62 14.43
C GLY A 422 -8.51 -11.38 14.75
N ARG A 423 -8.47 -12.68 14.46
CA ARG A 423 -7.31 -13.50 14.86
C ARG A 423 -6.10 -13.14 13.99
N ARG A 424 -4.98 -12.86 14.66
CA ARG A 424 -3.61 -12.94 14.12
C ARG A 424 -3.47 -14.18 13.24
N GLU A 425 -3.19 -13.99 11.96
CA GLU A 425 -3.00 -15.11 11.04
C GLU A 425 -1.52 -15.36 10.84
N GLN A 426 -1.03 -16.52 11.28
CA GLN A 426 0.34 -16.94 10.95
C GLN A 426 0.44 -17.37 9.49
N SER A 427 1.51 -16.98 8.82
CA SER A 427 1.76 -17.38 7.44
C SER A 427 2.27 -18.82 7.36
N THR A 428 1.49 -19.67 6.70
CA THR A 428 1.73 -21.12 6.64
C THR A 428 2.50 -21.56 5.40
N SER A 429 2.58 -20.71 4.37
CA SER A 429 3.26 -21.00 3.10
C SER A 429 3.80 -19.74 2.43
N LEU A 430 4.68 -19.88 1.43
CA LEU A 430 5.21 -18.75 0.66
C LEU A 430 4.10 -17.99 -0.07
N LYS A 431 3.12 -18.73 -0.62
CA LYS A 431 1.97 -18.10 -1.29
C LYS A 431 1.19 -17.23 -0.31
N ASP A 432 0.91 -17.76 0.89
CA ASP A 432 0.20 -17.06 1.95
C ASP A 432 0.97 -15.81 2.42
N TYR A 433 2.29 -15.93 2.65
CA TYR A 433 3.15 -14.79 2.97
C TYR A 433 3.15 -13.69 1.89
N THR A 434 3.34 -14.06 0.63
CA THR A 434 3.31 -13.09 -0.49
C THR A 434 1.95 -12.42 -0.59
N MET A 435 0.86 -13.14 -0.36
CA MET A 435 -0.49 -12.57 -0.43
C MET A 435 -0.75 -11.61 0.72
N LYS A 436 -0.39 -11.95 1.97
CA LYS A 436 -0.50 -10.99 3.08
C LYS A 436 0.34 -9.73 2.86
N TYR A 437 1.54 -9.87 2.31
CA TYR A 437 2.34 -8.72 1.93
C TYR A 437 1.63 -7.86 0.87
N MET A 438 0.99 -8.48 -0.12
CA MET A 438 0.20 -7.76 -1.13
C MET A 438 -1.07 -7.11 -0.55
N ASP A 439 -1.76 -7.78 0.37
CA ASP A 439 -2.92 -7.23 1.07
C ASP A 439 -2.48 -6.00 1.90
N LEU A 440 -1.28 -6.03 2.52
CA LEU A 440 -0.74 -4.90 3.28
C LEU A 440 -0.47 -3.71 2.35
N LEU A 441 0.20 -3.95 1.23
CA LEU A 441 0.40 -2.91 0.21
C LEU A 441 -0.93 -2.36 -0.31
N GLY A 442 -1.94 -3.20 -0.50
CA GLY A 442 -3.28 -2.79 -0.90
C GLY A 442 -3.93 -1.85 0.13
N VAL A 443 -3.88 -2.19 1.42
CA VAL A 443 -4.37 -1.35 2.52
C VAL A 443 -3.62 0.00 2.56
N LEU A 444 -2.31 0.00 2.35
CA LEU A 444 -1.52 1.23 2.29
C LEU A 444 -1.88 2.08 1.08
N GLY A 445 -2.05 1.47 -0.09
CA GLY A 445 -2.58 2.14 -1.28
C GLY A 445 -3.90 2.82 -0.98
N LYS A 446 -4.87 2.14 -0.34
CA LYS A 446 -6.13 2.78 0.06
C LYS A 446 -5.90 4.01 0.93
N LYS A 447 -5.04 3.92 1.95
CA LYS A 447 -4.73 5.04 2.87
C LYS A 447 -4.16 6.27 2.15
N VAL A 448 -3.37 6.08 1.10
CA VAL A 448 -2.77 7.18 0.32
C VAL A 448 -3.79 7.87 -0.60
N TYR A 449 -4.78 7.12 -1.10
CA TYR A 449 -5.71 7.62 -2.11
C TYR A 449 -7.10 8.03 -1.58
N CYS A 450 -7.57 7.49 -0.45
CA CYS A 450 -8.92 7.72 0.08
C CYS A 450 -8.95 8.77 1.20
N LYS A 451 -9.84 9.75 1.09
CA LYS A 451 -10.16 10.74 2.12
C LYS A 451 -11.44 10.35 2.87
N ALA A 452 -11.67 10.88 4.07
CA ALA A 452 -12.89 10.58 4.84
C ALA A 452 -14.20 10.88 4.09
N LEU A 453 -14.22 11.95 3.27
CA LEU A 453 -15.38 12.30 2.44
C LEU A 453 -15.66 11.30 1.30
N ASP A 454 -14.69 10.47 0.92
CA ASP A 454 -14.88 9.48 -0.14
C ASP A 454 -15.87 8.36 0.26
N VAL A 455 -16.09 8.18 1.56
CA VAL A 455 -17.08 7.24 2.12
C VAL A 455 -18.48 7.53 1.60
N ASP A 456 -18.83 8.82 1.44
CA ASP A 456 -20.15 9.26 0.97
C ASP A 456 -20.46 8.92 -0.49
N ARG A 457 -19.43 8.60 -1.28
CA ARG A 457 -19.55 8.16 -2.67
C ARG A 457 -19.05 6.74 -2.91
N SER A 458 -18.93 5.96 -1.85
CA SER A 458 -18.44 4.57 -1.88
C SER A 458 -19.51 3.60 -1.38
N ILE A 459 -19.79 2.56 -2.16
CA ILE A 459 -20.57 1.39 -1.77
C ILE A 459 -19.60 0.40 -1.11
N GLY A 460 -19.77 0.16 0.18
CA GLY A 460 -19.06 -0.90 0.90
C GLY A 460 -19.70 -2.26 0.62
N VAL A 461 -18.89 -3.22 0.21
CA VAL A 461 -19.28 -4.60 -0.07
C VAL A 461 -18.51 -5.53 0.87
N ASP A 462 -19.22 -6.15 1.80
CA ASP A 462 -18.63 -7.08 2.75
C ASP A 462 -18.51 -8.50 2.16
N SER A 463 -17.30 -9.05 2.18
CA SER A 463 -17.05 -10.43 1.73
C SER A 463 -17.08 -11.49 2.84
N ASP A 464 -17.27 -11.10 4.11
CA ASP A 464 -17.29 -11.97 5.31
C ASP A 464 -16.12 -12.96 5.34
N TYR A 465 -16.36 -14.23 4.99
CA TYR A 465 -15.38 -15.31 5.08
C TYR A 465 -14.53 -15.51 3.83
N VAL A 466 -14.87 -14.87 2.71
CA VAL A 466 -14.15 -15.06 1.44
C VAL A 466 -12.97 -14.11 1.36
N LYS A 467 -11.77 -14.68 1.20
CA LYS A 467 -10.52 -13.93 1.09
C LYS A 467 -10.15 -13.63 -0.36
N THR A 468 -9.23 -12.69 -0.57
CA THR A 468 -8.69 -12.33 -1.90
C THR A 468 -8.08 -13.53 -2.63
N THR A 469 -7.61 -14.53 -1.87
CA THR A 469 -6.90 -15.72 -2.37
C THR A 469 -7.76 -16.95 -2.67
N ASP A 470 -9.06 -16.90 -2.37
CA ASP A 470 -9.96 -18.05 -2.46
C ASP A 470 -10.45 -18.26 -3.90
N PHE A 471 -9.53 -18.58 -4.80
CA PHE A 471 -9.81 -18.72 -6.24
C PHE A 471 -10.67 -19.95 -6.60
N THR A 472 -11.04 -20.77 -5.62
CA THR A 472 -11.84 -22.00 -5.76
C THR A 472 -13.13 -21.90 -4.95
N LEU A 473 -14.02 -20.99 -5.35
CA LEU A 473 -15.33 -20.80 -4.71
C LEU A 473 -16.39 -21.77 -5.25
N GLU A 474 -17.19 -22.33 -4.34
CA GLU A 474 -18.39 -23.10 -4.70
C GLU A 474 -19.50 -22.17 -5.22
N SER A 475 -20.57 -22.72 -5.80
CA SER A 475 -21.63 -21.88 -6.38
C SER A 475 -22.39 -21.10 -5.30
N GLU A 476 -22.53 -21.73 -4.14
CA GLU A 476 -23.19 -21.21 -2.95
C GLU A 476 -22.39 -20.05 -2.33
N ASP A 477 -21.05 -20.12 -2.33
CA ASP A 477 -20.18 -19.00 -1.93
C ASP A 477 -20.36 -17.79 -2.84
N LYS A 478 -20.45 -18.03 -4.15
CA LYS A 478 -20.66 -16.97 -5.15
C LYS A 478 -22.02 -16.31 -4.96
N ILE A 479 -23.07 -17.10 -4.72
CA ILE A 479 -24.43 -16.58 -4.44
C ILE A 479 -24.44 -15.76 -3.14
N PHE A 480 -23.74 -16.23 -2.09
CA PHE A 480 -23.59 -15.47 -0.86
C PHE A 480 -22.94 -14.09 -1.12
N LEU A 481 -21.81 -14.07 -1.84
CA LEU A 481 -21.14 -12.81 -2.22
C LEU A 481 -22.01 -11.90 -3.09
N PHE A 482 -22.79 -12.46 -4.01
CA PHE A 482 -23.75 -11.67 -4.81
C PHE A 482 -24.78 -10.98 -3.91
N LYS A 483 -25.31 -11.68 -2.92
CA LYS A 483 -26.24 -11.06 -1.97
C LYS A 483 -25.58 -9.97 -1.14
N ARG A 484 -24.34 -10.18 -0.67
CA ARG A 484 -23.58 -9.15 0.06
C ARG A 484 -23.38 -7.89 -0.77
N GLY A 485 -22.98 -8.04 -2.04
CA GLY A 485 -22.85 -6.93 -2.97
C GLY A 485 -24.15 -6.16 -3.17
N ALA A 486 -25.27 -6.86 -3.29
CA ALA A 486 -26.59 -6.24 -3.41
C ALA A 486 -27.01 -5.49 -2.13
N SER A 487 -26.83 -6.09 -0.96
CA SER A 487 -27.11 -5.44 0.34
C SER A 487 -26.31 -4.15 0.52
N GLY A 488 -25.01 -4.17 0.22
CA GLY A 488 -24.16 -2.97 0.28
C GLY A 488 -24.66 -1.85 -0.64
N ALA A 489 -25.05 -2.18 -1.87
CA ALA A 489 -25.60 -1.22 -2.82
C ALA A 489 -26.95 -0.65 -2.37
N ARG A 490 -27.87 -1.48 -1.85
CA ARG A 490 -29.16 -1.02 -1.30
C ARG A 490 -28.96 -0.07 -0.12
N ALA A 491 -28.10 -0.45 0.82
CA ALA A 491 -27.77 0.36 1.98
C ALA A 491 -27.21 1.73 1.59
N PHE A 492 -26.30 1.76 0.62
CA PHE A 492 -25.79 3.00 0.06
C PHE A 492 -26.91 3.86 -0.56
N LEU A 493 -27.72 3.30 -1.47
CA LEU A 493 -28.74 4.08 -2.19
C LEU A 493 -29.82 4.63 -1.25
N ARG A 494 -30.28 3.84 -0.26
CA ARG A 494 -31.22 4.32 0.77
C ARG A 494 -30.62 5.46 1.58
N THR A 495 -29.37 5.32 2.01
CA THR A 495 -28.66 6.37 2.75
C THR A 495 -28.49 7.62 1.90
N TYR A 496 -28.16 7.46 0.62
CA TYR A 496 -27.99 8.57 -0.32
C TYR A 496 -29.30 9.33 -0.55
N ILE A 497 -30.42 8.62 -0.74
CA ILE A 497 -31.76 9.23 -0.85
C ILE A 497 -32.08 10.05 0.40
N SER A 498 -31.87 9.47 1.59
CA SER A 498 -32.16 10.14 2.87
C SER A 498 -31.27 11.36 3.10
N LYS A 499 -29.97 11.25 2.81
CA LYS A 499 -28.98 12.31 3.08
C LYS A 499 -29.10 13.48 2.11
N ASN A 500 -29.54 13.24 0.88
CA ASN A 500 -29.72 14.27 -0.15
C ASN A 500 -31.19 14.67 -0.36
N GLU A 501 -32.11 14.19 0.49
CA GLU A 501 -33.54 14.49 0.46
C GLU A 501 -34.19 14.29 -0.93
N LEU A 502 -33.74 13.26 -1.67
CA LEU A 502 -34.21 13.00 -3.03
C LEU A 502 -35.72 12.70 -3.04
N GLN A 503 -36.44 13.38 -3.92
CA GLN A 503 -37.87 13.14 -4.11
C GLN A 503 -38.10 12.10 -5.22
N PRO A 504 -39.08 11.20 -5.09
CA PRO A 504 -39.47 10.31 -6.17
C PRO A 504 -39.88 11.14 -7.39
N THR A 505 -39.33 10.82 -8.56
CA THR A 505 -39.74 11.46 -9.80
C THR A 505 -41.18 11.08 -10.13
N ALA A 506 -42.09 12.06 -10.04
CA ALA A 506 -43.45 11.88 -10.53
C ALA A 506 -43.36 11.57 -12.04
N THR A 507 -43.89 10.42 -12.47
CA THR A 507 -43.98 9.90 -13.88
C THR A 507 -42.92 8.91 -14.39
N ALA A 508 -42.63 7.83 -13.64
CA ALA A 508 -42.00 6.63 -14.22
C ALA A 508 -42.88 5.88 -15.26
N THR A 509 -44.18 6.22 -15.39
CA THR A 509 -45.10 5.58 -16.35
C THR A 509 -45.14 6.29 -17.72
N GLU A 510 -44.73 7.56 -17.81
CA GLU A 510 -44.96 8.38 -19.01
C GLU A 510 -43.69 8.53 -19.89
N LEU A 511 -42.50 8.45 -19.28
CA LEU A 511 -41.21 8.50 -20.01
C LEU A 511 -40.82 7.17 -20.68
N ARG A 512 -41.34 6.02 -20.22
CA ARG A 512 -41.09 4.70 -20.83
C ARG A 512 -41.72 4.51 -22.23
N ARG A 513 -42.54 5.46 -22.70
CA ARG A 513 -43.15 5.44 -24.04
C ARG A 513 -42.39 6.25 -25.11
N ARG A 514 -41.27 6.91 -24.79
CA ARG A 514 -40.55 7.78 -25.75
C ARG A 514 -39.18 7.31 -26.23
N SER A 515 -38.78 6.06 -25.96
CA SER A 515 -37.51 5.49 -26.47
C SER A 515 -37.73 4.19 -27.25
N SER A 516 -38.77 4.16 -28.08
CA SER A 516 -38.88 3.23 -29.19
C SER A 516 -39.20 4.00 -30.47
N VAL A 517 -38.38 3.78 -31.50
CA VAL A 517 -38.49 4.24 -32.91
C VAL A 517 -37.60 5.45 -33.31
N LEU A 518 -36.75 5.18 -34.33
CA LEU A 518 -35.90 6.02 -35.22
C LEU A 518 -34.44 6.28 -34.77
N PHE A 519 -33.37 6.00 -35.55
CA PHE A 519 -33.19 5.96 -37.02
C PHE A 519 -32.19 4.88 -37.51
N ALA A 520 -32.42 4.38 -38.72
CA ALA A 520 -31.48 3.64 -39.57
C ALA A 520 -31.12 4.50 -40.82
N PRO A 521 -30.31 4.01 -41.78
CA PRO A 521 -28.89 4.31 -42.02
C PRO A 521 -28.63 5.28 -43.18
N TYR A 522 -27.40 5.81 -43.30
CA TYR A 522 -26.91 6.43 -44.54
C TYR A 522 -25.70 5.65 -45.08
N ILE A 523 -25.90 4.97 -46.21
CA ILE A 523 -24.87 4.56 -47.15
C ILE A 523 -25.14 5.35 -48.44
N LEU A 524 -24.16 6.10 -48.96
CA LEU A 524 -23.58 5.90 -50.30
C LEU A 524 -22.70 7.09 -50.73
N ALA A 525 -21.39 6.90 -50.74
CA ALA A 525 -20.50 7.39 -51.79
C ALA A 525 -19.18 6.61 -51.73
N MET A 526 -19.02 5.65 -52.65
CA MET A 526 -17.78 4.91 -52.91
C MET A 526 -17.27 5.25 -54.31
N LYS A 527 -15.95 5.07 -54.49
CA LYS A 527 -15.14 4.96 -55.74
C LYS A 527 -14.49 6.29 -56.16
N THR A 528 -13.19 6.42 -56.44
CA THR A 528 -12.10 5.52 -56.87
C THR A 528 -10.77 6.22 -56.49
N ILE A 529 -9.71 5.54 -56.07
CA ILE A 529 -8.50 5.31 -56.92
C ILE A 529 -7.70 4.13 -56.34
N ARG A 530 -7.16 3.35 -57.26
CA ARG A 530 -6.54 2.05 -57.13
C ARG A 530 -5.06 2.18 -57.50
N GLN A 531 -4.24 1.31 -56.91
CA GLN A 531 -2.90 0.84 -57.33
C GLN A 531 -1.67 1.61 -56.86
N LEU A 532 -0.81 0.90 -56.11
CA LEU A 532 0.56 0.47 -56.48
C LEU A 532 0.95 -0.69 -55.53
N LYS A 533 0.69 -1.96 -55.91
CA LYS A 533 1.66 -2.99 -56.38
C LYS A 533 2.96 -3.18 -55.57
N HIS A 534 3.00 -4.34 -54.89
CA HIS A 534 4.11 -5.31 -54.71
C HIS A 534 5.53 -4.84 -54.36
N LYS A 535 6.04 -5.37 -53.24
CA LYS A 535 7.26 -6.21 -53.24
C LYS A 535 7.20 -7.28 -52.13
N LYS A 536 7.62 -8.49 -52.51
CA LYS A 536 7.70 -9.73 -51.72
C LYS A 536 9.08 -9.84 -51.05
N SER A 537 9.12 -10.72 -50.03
CA SER A 537 10.28 -11.47 -49.52
C SER A 537 11.20 -10.65 -48.59
N THR A 538 11.73 -11.18 -47.50
CA THR A 538 12.24 -12.54 -47.27
C THR A 538 12.32 -12.82 -45.76
N SER A 539 12.06 -14.08 -45.39
CA SER A 539 12.44 -14.69 -44.12
C SER A 539 13.96 -14.86 -44.01
N TYR A 540 14.54 -14.56 -42.85
CA TYR A 540 15.79 -15.18 -42.39
C TYR A 540 15.76 -15.39 -40.87
N PRO A 541 16.47 -16.41 -40.36
CA PRO A 541 16.34 -16.92 -39.01
C PRO A 541 17.19 -16.10 -38.04
N VAL A 542 16.72 -15.94 -36.81
CA VAL A 542 17.61 -15.54 -35.71
C VAL A 542 18.00 -16.81 -34.97
N GLU A 543 19.23 -17.26 -35.24
CA GLU A 543 19.92 -18.26 -34.46
C GLU A 543 20.02 -17.80 -33.00
N VAL A 544 19.67 -18.73 -32.12
CA VAL A 544 19.98 -18.66 -30.70
C VAL A 544 21.44 -19.06 -30.55
N SER A 545 22.32 -18.10 -30.26
CA SER A 545 23.63 -18.41 -29.72
C SER A 545 24.08 -17.38 -28.67
N THR A 546 24.16 -17.91 -27.44
CA THR A 546 25.17 -17.57 -26.42
C THR A 546 25.29 -16.12 -25.94
N LEU A 547 24.54 -15.80 -24.88
CA LEU A 547 25.09 -15.01 -23.75
C LEU A 547 25.25 -15.94 -22.54
N ARG A 548 26.39 -16.66 -22.56
CA ARG A 548 27.06 -17.09 -21.34
C ARG A 548 28.02 -15.98 -20.95
N THR A 549 28.28 -15.88 -19.64
CA THR A 549 29.34 -15.10 -18.98
C THR A 549 29.04 -13.62 -18.69
N MET A 550 28.36 -13.38 -17.56
CA MET A 550 28.83 -12.41 -16.56
C MET A 550 28.73 -13.08 -15.18
N GLY A 551 29.59 -14.08 -14.99
CA GLY A 551 30.07 -14.46 -13.68
C GLY A 551 31.39 -13.72 -13.42
N SER A 552 31.59 -13.31 -12.17
CA SER A 552 32.78 -12.68 -11.62
C SER A 552 33.22 -11.35 -12.23
N VAL A 553 32.74 -10.24 -11.67
CA VAL A 553 33.52 -9.00 -11.63
C VAL A 553 34.18 -8.92 -10.25
N TYR A 554 35.45 -9.30 -10.23
CA TYR A 554 36.53 -8.94 -9.30
C TYR A 554 36.14 -8.35 -7.94
N THR A 555 36.24 -9.16 -6.88
CA THR A 555 36.61 -8.69 -5.54
C THR A 555 38.13 -8.47 -5.52
N LYS A 556 38.58 -7.28 -5.94
CA LYS A 556 39.87 -6.78 -5.46
C LYS A 556 39.60 -6.21 -4.08
N GLU A 557 40.22 -6.78 -3.04
CA GLU A 557 40.22 -6.17 -1.71
C GLU A 557 40.87 -4.79 -1.83
N VAL A 558 40.03 -3.75 -1.77
CA VAL A 558 40.50 -2.38 -1.61
C VAL A 558 40.79 -2.23 -0.13
N GLU A 559 42.04 -1.99 0.20
CA GLU A 559 42.47 -1.60 1.55
C GLU A 559 41.61 -0.40 1.99
N LYS A 560 40.76 -0.62 3.00
CA LYS A 560 39.86 0.43 3.51
C LYS A 560 40.69 1.42 4.29
N LYS A 561 40.90 2.62 3.72
CA LYS A 561 41.40 3.75 4.49
C LYS A 561 40.33 4.19 5.51
N PRO A 562 40.71 4.62 6.73
CA PRO A 562 39.78 5.25 7.66
C PRO A 562 39.11 6.46 6.98
N LEU A 563 37.82 6.66 7.25
CA LEU A 563 37.07 7.80 6.74
C LEU A 563 37.57 9.07 7.43
N ASP A 564 38.17 9.96 6.65
CA ASP A 564 38.59 11.28 7.14
C ASP A 564 37.39 12.24 7.09
N LEU A 565 36.78 12.48 8.25
CA LEU A 565 35.67 13.42 8.38
C LEU A 565 36.13 14.89 8.44
N THR A 566 37.43 15.17 8.57
CA THR A 566 37.90 16.58 8.58
C THR A 566 37.68 17.27 7.22
N ALA A 567 37.52 16.48 6.15
CA ALA A 567 37.22 16.97 4.81
C ALA A 567 35.81 17.59 4.66
N ILE A 568 34.91 17.37 5.62
CA ILE A 568 33.54 17.94 5.63
C ILE A 568 33.36 19.03 6.70
N ASP A 569 34.39 19.33 7.51
CA ASP A 569 34.29 20.35 8.54
C ASP A 569 34.38 21.76 7.89
N ASP A 570 33.30 22.56 7.97
CA ASP A 570 33.36 23.99 7.65
C ASP A 570 33.63 24.78 8.94
N PRO A 571 34.66 25.65 8.99
CA PRO A 571 34.88 26.55 10.11
C PRO A 571 33.65 27.38 10.52
N GLN A 572 32.77 27.71 9.57
CA GLN A 572 31.53 28.45 9.79
C GLN A 572 30.45 27.62 10.48
N ASP A 573 30.51 26.29 10.46
CA ASP A 573 29.52 25.44 11.14
C ASP A 573 29.48 25.68 12.65
N LYS A 574 30.60 26.14 13.22
CA LYS A 574 30.70 26.51 14.64
C LYS A 574 29.86 27.74 14.99
N ASP A 575 29.56 28.60 14.00
CA ASP A 575 28.75 29.79 14.21
C ASP A 575 27.29 29.43 14.49
N PHE A 576 26.82 28.25 14.05
CA PHE A 576 25.49 27.74 14.42
C PHE A 576 25.35 27.52 15.93
N GLY A 577 26.44 27.20 16.63
CA GLY A 577 26.46 27.06 18.08
C GLY A 577 26.18 28.36 18.85
N ASN A 578 26.16 29.52 18.17
CA ASN A 578 25.76 30.79 18.75
C ASN A 578 24.23 30.98 18.83
N TYR A 579 23.46 30.10 18.18
CA TYR A 579 22.00 30.16 18.15
C TYR A 579 21.40 29.13 19.12
N ASP A 580 20.35 29.54 19.83
CA ASP A 580 19.58 28.63 20.69
C ASP A 580 18.55 27.87 19.86
N LEU A 581 18.96 26.73 19.31
CA LEU A 581 18.12 25.91 18.45
C LEU A 581 17.24 24.96 19.30
N PRO A 582 15.92 24.92 19.07
CA PRO A 582 14.95 24.34 20.00
C PRO A 582 14.82 22.81 19.89
N PHE A 583 15.67 22.15 19.11
CA PHE A 583 15.48 20.74 18.75
C PHE A 583 15.89 19.80 19.88
N GLU A 584 14.95 18.94 20.27
CA GLU A 584 15.13 17.93 21.32
C GLU A 584 14.89 16.50 20.78
N ASN A 585 14.33 16.37 19.58
CA ASN A 585 14.01 15.09 18.97
C ASN A 585 14.63 14.97 17.58
N LEU A 586 15.22 13.81 17.27
CA LEU A 586 15.82 13.50 15.97
C LEU A 586 15.15 12.28 15.35
N VAL A 587 14.63 12.38 14.12
CA VAL A 587 14.05 11.24 13.40
C VAL A 587 14.83 10.96 12.12
N ILE A 588 15.17 9.70 11.85
CA ILE A 588 16.00 9.30 10.72
C ILE A 588 15.22 8.35 9.80
N GLU A 589 15.00 8.78 8.56
CA GLU A 589 14.31 8.00 7.53
C GLU A 589 15.07 6.70 7.16
N GLY A 590 14.34 5.66 6.74
CA GLY A 590 14.93 4.49 6.09
C GLY A 590 15.65 4.84 4.78
N GLY A 591 16.94 4.49 4.70
CA GLY A 591 17.80 4.86 3.56
C GLY A 591 18.60 3.72 2.92
N GLY A 592 18.50 2.49 3.42
CA GLY A 592 19.35 1.37 3.00
C GLY A 592 20.85 1.76 3.00
N ALA A 593 21.57 1.42 1.92
CA ALA A 593 23.00 1.76 1.78
C ALA A 593 23.29 3.28 1.71
N ARG A 594 22.28 4.13 1.54
CA ARG A 594 22.43 5.60 1.50
C ARG A 594 22.54 6.22 2.89
N GLY A 595 22.25 5.44 3.95
CA GLY A 595 22.30 5.92 5.33
C GLY A 595 23.65 6.53 5.76
N PHE A 596 24.75 6.23 5.05
CA PHE A 596 26.03 6.91 5.27
C PHE A 596 25.97 8.43 5.11
N ALA A 597 25.05 8.96 4.28
CA ALA A 597 24.88 10.41 4.13
C ALA A 597 24.45 11.08 5.43
N TYR A 598 23.71 10.37 6.31
CA TYR A 598 23.32 10.91 7.60
C TYR A 598 24.50 11.22 8.50
N ILE A 599 25.65 10.58 8.32
CA ILE A 599 26.86 10.82 9.12
C ILE A 599 27.36 12.25 8.91
N GLY A 600 27.30 12.76 7.66
CA GLY A 600 27.64 14.15 7.36
C GLY A 600 26.66 15.12 8.02
N ALA A 601 25.35 14.83 7.95
CA ALA A 601 24.34 15.63 8.63
C ALA A 601 24.55 15.64 10.16
N LEU A 602 24.83 14.48 10.76
CA LEU A 602 25.13 14.35 12.19
C LEU A 602 26.38 15.16 12.56
N ARG A 603 27.40 15.24 11.70
CA ARG A 603 28.60 16.06 11.94
C ARG A 603 28.30 17.55 12.03
N VAL A 604 27.43 18.06 11.17
CA VAL A 604 26.98 19.47 11.24
C VAL A 604 26.08 19.70 12.45
N LEU A 605 25.14 18.78 12.73
CA LEU A 605 24.29 18.86 13.92
C LEU A 605 25.10 18.80 15.24
N GLU A 606 26.23 18.08 15.26
CA GLU A 606 27.18 18.08 16.37
C GLU A 606 27.84 19.45 16.54
N SER A 607 28.36 20.01 15.45
CA SER A 607 29.04 21.31 15.44
C SER A 607 28.10 22.47 15.81
N ALA A 608 26.84 22.39 15.39
CA ALA A 608 25.77 23.31 15.78
C ALA A 608 25.32 23.14 17.24
N GLY A 609 25.81 22.13 17.95
CA GLY A 609 25.38 21.84 19.31
C GLY A 609 23.94 21.34 19.42
N ILE A 610 23.35 20.83 18.34
CA ILE A 610 22.00 20.24 18.37
C ILE A 610 22.06 18.84 18.97
N LEU A 611 23.04 18.00 18.57
CA LEU A 611 23.10 16.61 19.02
C LEU A 611 23.21 16.44 20.55
N LYS A 612 23.81 17.40 21.25
CA LYS A 612 23.90 17.40 22.72
C LYS A 612 22.53 17.63 23.40
N ASN A 613 21.59 18.29 22.71
CA ASN A 613 20.25 18.60 23.22
C ASN A 613 19.22 17.53 22.85
N ILE A 614 19.57 16.60 21.95
CA ILE A 614 18.67 15.52 21.54
C ILE A 614 18.46 14.52 22.68
N LYS A 615 17.20 14.41 23.10
CA LYS A 615 16.72 13.47 24.13
C LYS A 615 16.00 12.28 23.51
N ARG A 616 15.31 12.48 22.38
CA ARG A 616 14.48 11.45 21.74
C ARG A 616 14.95 11.19 20.31
N ILE A 617 15.14 9.92 19.94
CA ILE A 617 15.71 9.55 18.65
C ILE A 617 14.88 8.43 18.01
N GLY A 618 14.39 8.66 16.80
CA GLY A 618 13.55 7.73 16.06
C GLY A 618 14.22 7.26 14.77
N GLY A 619 13.99 6.02 14.35
CA GLY A 619 14.48 5.59 13.05
C GLY A 619 13.83 4.32 12.49
N VAL A 620 14.01 4.14 11.17
CA VAL A 620 13.48 3.00 10.41
C VAL A 620 14.58 2.39 9.55
N SER A 621 14.64 1.06 9.47
CA SER A 621 15.61 0.35 8.63
C SER A 621 17.05 0.83 8.90
N ALA A 622 17.82 1.23 7.89
CA ALA A 622 19.15 1.83 8.08
C ALA A 622 19.16 3.06 9.02
N GLY A 623 18.06 3.83 9.06
CA GLY A 623 17.85 4.92 10.01
C GLY A 623 17.73 4.45 11.46
N SER A 624 17.11 3.29 11.73
CA SER A 624 17.03 2.71 13.08
C SER A 624 18.40 2.30 13.63
N MET A 625 19.28 1.84 12.73
CA MET A 625 20.66 1.48 13.06
C MET A 625 21.44 2.71 13.52
N ILE A 626 21.36 3.80 12.75
CA ILE A 626 22.03 5.07 13.06
C ILE A 626 21.40 5.74 14.30
N ALA A 627 20.08 5.71 14.42
CA ALA A 627 19.35 6.17 15.60
C ALA A 627 19.84 5.47 16.87
N THR A 628 20.06 4.16 16.81
CA THR A 628 20.60 3.38 17.93
C THR A 628 22.01 3.86 18.32
N TYR A 629 22.88 4.12 17.34
CA TYR A 629 24.23 4.61 17.62
C TYR A 629 24.22 6.00 18.27
N VAL A 630 23.41 6.92 17.77
CA VAL A 630 23.27 8.27 18.37
C VAL A 630 22.66 8.19 19.78
N ALA A 631 21.74 7.24 20.01
CA ALA A 631 21.13 7.00 21.31
C ALA A 631 22.12 6.40 22.32
N LEU A 632 23.04 5.55 21.86
CA LEU A 632 24.18 5.05 22.65
C LEU A 632 25.23 6.14 22.96
N GLY A 633 25.09 7.33 22.37
CA GLY A 633 25.99 8.47 22.59
C GLY A 633 27.20 8.51 21.65
N LEU A 634 27.21 7.71 20.59
CA LEU A 634 28.31 7.73 19.62
C LEU A 634 28.31 9.05 18.86
N GLY A 635 29.48 9.66 18.75
CA GLY A 635 29.71 10.82 17.90
C GLY A 635 29.75 10.43 16.42
N PRO A 636 29.63 11.39 15.49
CA PRO A 636 29.65 11.16 14.04
C PRO A 636 30.88 10.38 13.56
N ALA A 637 32.05 10.60 14.17
CA ALA A 637 33.29 9.86 13.87
C ALA A 637 33.20 8.37 14.22
N GLU A 638 32.62 8.05 15.37
CA GLU A 638 32.42 6.67 15.82
C GLU A 638 31.35 5.98 14.97
N VAL A 639 30.26 6.70 14.64
CA VAL A 639 29.24 6.22 13.71
C VAL A 639 29.87 5.91 12.35
N ALA A 640 30.77 6.76 11.84
CA ALA A 640 31.50 6.50 10.60
C ALA A 640 32.39 5.26 10.69
N GLU A 641 33.09 5.07 11.81
CA GLU A 641 33.95 3.90 12.03
C GLU A 641 33.14 2.60 11.96
N VAL A 642 32.04 2.50 12.72
CA VAL A 642 31.26 1.27 12.82
C VAL A 642 30.49 0.96 11.54
N THR A 643 30.00 2.00 10.86
CA THR A 643 29.26 1.85 9.60
C THR A 643 30.16 1.53 8.43
N ASN A 644 31.47 1.81 8.47
CA ASN A 644 32.46 1.49 7.42
C ASN A 644 32.74 -0.03 7.26
N THR A 645 31.73 -0.87 7.47
CA THR A 645 31.74 -2.31 7.27
C THR A 645 31.23 -2.65 5.86
N ASP A 646 31.78 -3.71 5.27
CA ASP A 646 31.26 -4.23 3.99
C ASP A 646 29.97 -5.02 4.26
N MET A 647 28.83 -4.35 4.09
CA MET A 647 27.53 -4.94 4.33
C MET A 647 27.26 -6.18 3.46
N SER A 648 27.90 -6.31 2.30
CA SER A 648 27.72 -7.52 1.47
C SER A 648 28.26 -8.77 2.18
N LYS A 649 29.35 -8.64 2.95
CA LYS A 649 29.92 -9.73 3.76
C LYS A 649 29.11 -10.02 5.02
N VAL A 650 28.50 -8.98 5.61
CA VAL A 650 27.63 -9.11 6.79
C VAL A 650 26.31 -9.80 6.44
N VAL A 651 25.76 -9.46 5.27
CA VAL A 651 24.48 -9.97 4.77
C VAL A 651 24.62 -11.34 4.10
N ALA A 652 25.73 -11.60 3.39
CA ALA A 652 25.95 -12.90 2.74
C ALA A 652 26.37 -13.97 3.76
N GLU A 653 25.43 -14.84 4.13
CA GLU A 653 25.70 -15.87 5.12
C GLU A 653 26.38 -17.12 4.52
N GLY A 654 27.70 -17.19 4.70
CA GLY A 654 28.51 -18.42 4.61
C GLY A 654 28.83 -18.96 3.21
N GLY A 655 29.60 -20.06 3.20
CA GLY A 655 30.23 -20.64 2.01
C GLY A 655 29.26 -21.32 1.01
N TYR A 656 29.84 -21.97 -0.01
CA TYR A 656 29.13 -22.55 -1.16
C TYR A 656 27.87 -23.38 -0.81
N LEU A 657 27.90 -24.16 0.27
CA LEU A 657 26.75 -24.96 0.73
C LEU A 657 25.54 -24.09 1.15
N LYS A 658 25.76 -22.98 1.85
CA LYS A 658 24.68 -22.06 2.25
C LYS A 658 24.17 -21.24 1.07
N ALA A 659 25.04 -20.91 0.10
CA ALA A 659 24.62 -20.26 -1.15
C ALA A 659 23.64 -21.13 -1.97
N LEU A 660 23.84 -22.45 -2.00
CA LEU A 660 22.91 -23.40 -2.62
C LEU A 660 21.56 -23.49 -1.88
N MET A 661 21.52 -23.17 -0.59
CA MET A 661 20.29 -23.17 0.20
C MET A 661 19.46 -21.87 0.05
N LYS A 662 19.96 -20.82 -0.60
CA LYS A 662 19.21 -19.53 -0.68
C LYS A 662 17.86 -19.63 -1.40
N PRO A 663 17.71 -20.37 -2.52
CA PRO A 663 16.39 -20.62 -3.10
C PRO A 663 15.48 -21.44 -2.17
N PHE A 664 16.06 -22.34 -1.37
CA PHE A 664 15.33 -23.10 -0.35
C PHE A 664 14.87 -22.18 0.80
N ASN A 665 15.72 -21.25 1.25
CA ASN A 665 15.38 -20.24 2.26
C ASN A 665 14.28 -19.31 1.75
N LEU A 666 14.34 -18.83 0.50
CA LEU A 666 13.27 -18.02 -0.06
C LEU A 666 11.94 -18.78 -0.06
N TYR A 667 11.96 -20.08 -0.36
CA TYR A 667 10.77 -20.91 -0.39
C TYR A 667 10.20 -21.26 0.99
N TRP A 668 11.06 -21.64 1.95
CA TRP A 668 10.63 -22.15 3.26
C TRP A 668 10.71 -21.13 4.40
N ARG A 669 11.48 -20.07 4.23
CA ARG A 669 11.74 -19.02 5.21
C ARG A 669 11.41 -17.62 4.69
N TYR A 670 10.83 -17.53 3.50
CA TYR A 670 10.30 -16.29 2.90
C TYR A 670 11.33 -15.17 2.66
N GLY A 671 12.63 -15.49 2.75
CA GLY A 671 13.70 -14.55 2.54
C GLY A 671 14.97 -15.22 2.01
N TRP A 672 15.71 -14.49 1.19
CA TRP A 672 16.95 -14.96 0.55
C TRP A 672 18.07 -15.22 1.56
N GLU A 673 18.23 -14.28 2.51
CA GLU A 673 19.17 -14.34 3.63
C GLU A 673 18.42 -14.50 4.95
N THR A 674 19.02 -15.17 5.94
CA THR A 674 18.35 -15.33 7.25
C THR A 674 18.48 -14.09 8.14
N GLY A 675 19.50 -13.25 7.89
CA GLY A 675 19.77 -12.02 8.63
C GLY A 675 20.42 -12.24 10.01
N ASN A 676 20.81 -13.47 10.33
CA ASN A 676 21.61 -13.82 11.50
C ASN A 676 22.99 -13.15 11.46
N GLY A 677 23.62 -13.08 10.28
CA GLY A 677 24.90 -12.42 10.10
C GLY A 677 24.85 -10.94 10.51
N PHE A 678 23.78 -10.25 10.10
CA PHE A 678 23.50 -8.88 10.52
C PHE A 678 23.24 -8.78 12.02
N ASN A 679 22.40 -9.64 12.59
CA ASN A 679 22.05 -9.60 14.01
C ASN A 679 23.27 -9.79 14.93
N ILE A 680 24.19 -10.70 14.57
CA ILE A 680 25.45 -10.91 15.28
C ILE A 680 26.37 -9.70 15.14
N TRP A 681 26.55 -9.21 13.91
CA TRP A 681 27.42 -8.05 13.64
C TRP A 681 26.96 -6.81 14.41
N PHE A 682 25.66 -6.49 14.34
CA PHE A 682 25.09 -5.35 15.05
C PHE A 682 25.18 -5.53 16.56
N GLY A 683 24.88 -6.74 17.08
CA GLY A 683 25.03 -7.07 18.49
C GLY A 683 26.46 -6.87 19.02
N ASN A 684 27.47 -7.26 18.25
CA ASN A 684 28.88 -7.06 18.63
C ASN A 684 29.26 -5.56 18.72
N ILE A 685 28.68 -4.71 17.86
CA ILE A 685 28.87 -3.26 17.93
C ILE A 685 28.21 -2.73 19.21
N VAL A 686 26.95 -3.08 19.46
CA VAL A 686 26.22 -2.67 20.66
C VAL A 686 26.97 -3.12 21.93
N GLU A 687 27.49 -4.34 21.96
CA GLU A 687 28.31 -4.84 23.07
C GLU A 687 29.56 -3.98 23.29
N ARG A 688 30.26 -3.56 22.23
CA ARG A 688 31.46 -2.71 22.34
C ARG A 688 31.17 -1.41 23.08
N PHE A 689 30.03 -0.77 22.79
CA PHE A 689 29.68 0.56 23.32
C PHE A 689 28.82 0.52 24.59
N THR A 690 28.47 -0.67 25.08
CA THR A 690 27.77 -0.86 26.36
C THR A 690 28.69 -1.36 27.48
N ARG A 691 29.99 -1.54 27.19
CA ARG A 691 31.01 -1.91 28.18
C ARG A 691 31.24 -0.79 29.20
N LYS A 692 31.27 -1.13 30.49
CA LYS A 692 31.60 -0.21 31.59
C LYS A 692 32.85 -0.70 32.33
N GLY A 693 33.99 -0.08 32.07
CA GLY A 693 35.27 -0.52 32.64
C GLY A 693 35.61 -1.95 32.23
N ASP A 694 35.84 -2.83 33.21
CA ASP A 694 36.14 -4.26 33.00
C ASP A 694 34.89 -5.15 32.83
N GLN A 695 33.68 -4.59 32.94
CA GLN A 695 32.45 -5.37 32.75
C GLN A 695 32.20 -5.62 31.25
N PRO A 696 31.86 -6.87 30.86
CA PRO A 696 31.48 -7.17 29.49
C PRO A 696 30.23 -6.36 29.12
N GLY A 697 30.18 -5.89 27.87
CA GLY A 697 29.01 -5.18 27.37
C GLY A 697 27.83 -6.11 27.18
N ASN A 698 26.66 -5.54 26.93
CA ASN A 698 25.44 -6.31 26.69
C ASN A 698 25.04 -6.19 25.20
N PRO A 699 25.21 -7.23 24.37
CA PRO A 699 24.73 -7.23 22.99
C PRO A 699 23.19 -7.20 22.89
N ASP A 700 22.50 -7.58 23.97
CA ASP A 700 21.04 -7.64 24.11
C ASP A 700 20.48 -6.50 24.98
N ILE A 701 21.17 -5.36 25.04
CA ILE A 701 20.66 -4.21 25.80
C ILE A 701 19.22 -3.86 25.35
N THR A 702 18.35 -3.67 26.34
CA THR A 702 16.92 -3.37 26.10
C THR A 702 16.67 -1.86 26.03
N PHE A 703 15.48 -1.46 25.59
CA PHE A 703 15.10 -0.04 25.58
C PHE A 703 15.13 0.60 26.98
N LYS A 704 14.68 -0.11 28.03
CA LYS A 704 14.74 0.32 29.44
C LYS A 704 16.19 0.55 29.86
N GLN A 705 17.06 -0.44 29.62
CA GLN A 705 18.48 -0.35 29.97
C GLN A 705 19.22 0.76 29.22
N LEU A 706 18.92 0.98 27.94
CA LEU A 706 19.49 2.10 27.18
C LEU A 706 19.06 3.45 27.79
N TYR A 707 17.77 3.61 28.08
CA TYR A 707 17.23 4.83 28.66
C TYR A 707 17.84 5.12 30.03
N GLU A 708 17.94 4.12 30.91
CA GLU A 708 18.59 4.24 32.22
C GLU A 708 20.09 4.58 32.10
N MET A 709 20.76 4.07 31.05
CA MET A 709 22.19 4.32 30.84
C MET A 709 22.49 5.71 30.28
N THR A 710 21.62 6.23 29.41
CA THR A 710 21.93 7.40 28.56
C THR A 710 21.01 8.59 28.81
N GLY A 711 19.86 8.38 29.44
CA GLY A 711 18.76 9.35 29.52
C GLY A 711 18.07 9.62 28.18
N LYS A 712 18.38 8.85 27.13
CA LYS A 712 17.82 9.05 25.78
C LYS A 712 16.75 8.01 25.45
N GLU A 713 15.67 8.48 24.84
CA GLU A 713 14.58 7.66 24.35
C GLU A 713 14.87 7.23 22.90
N LEU A 714 14.89 5.91 22.65
CA LEU A 714 15.02 5.35 21.29
C LEU A 714 13.67 4.82 20.81
N CYS A 715 13.27 5.19 19.59
CA CYS A 715 12.11 4.64 18.90
C CYS A 715 12.54 3.94 17.60
N VAL A 716 12.18 2.66 17.46
CA VAL A 716 12.39 1.88 16.23
C VAL A 716 11.04 1.47 15.66
N VAL A 717 10.77 1.80 14.39
CA VAL A 717 9.50 1.45 13.73
C VAL A 717 9.64 0.15 12.95
N VAL A 718 8.67 -0.75 13.12
CA VAL A 718 8.61 -2.06 12.44
C VAL A 718 7.23 -2.25 11.81
N SER A 719 7.13 -3.14 10.81
CA SER A 719 5.85 -3.49 10.20
C SER A 719 5.44 -4.90 10.65
N ASN A 720 4.27 -5.02 11.30
CA ASN A 720 3.69 -6.31 11.69
C ASN A 720 2.79 -6.84 10.56
N LEU A 721 3.17 -7.96 9.94
CA LEU A 721 2.38 -8.61 8.88
C LEU A 721 1.21 -9.45 9.42
N SER A 722 1.25 -9.87 10.69
CA SER A 722 0.12 -10.58 11.31
C SER A 722 -1.05 -9.63 11.57
N ASP A 723 -0.75 -8.42 12.04
CA ASP A 723 -1.73 -7.40 12.42
C ASP A 723 -1.92 -6.30 11.34
N MET A 724 -1.13 -6.33 10.25
CA MET A 724 -1.21 -5.41 9.11
C MET A 724 -1.04 -3.93 9.49
N THR A 725 -0.17 -3.66 10.46
CA THR A 725 0.07 -2.33 11.02
C THR A 725 1.55 -2.06 11.28
N GLU A 726 1.91 -0.80 11.45
CA GLU A 726 3.19 -0.40 12.02
C GLU A 726 3.18 -0.46 13.55
N GLU A 727 4.31 -0.83 14.13
CA GLU A 727 4.54 -0.81 15.56
C GLU A 727 5.76 0.05 15.91
N TYR A 728 5.70 0.68 17.08
CA TYR A 728 6.72 1.59 17.59
C TYR A 728 7.40 0.94 18.79
N CYS A 729 8.58 0.36 18.59
CA CYS A 729 9.39 -0.17 19.68
C CYS A 729 10.06 1.01 20.42
N HIS A 730 9.73 1.20 21.69
CA HIS A 730 10.12 2.36 22.49
C HIS A 730 10.26 1.97 23.97
N VAL A 731 10.93 2.77 24.81
CA VAL A 731 11.02 2.51 26.27
C VAL A 731 9.64 2.49 26.96
N LYS A 732 8.66 3.21 26.40
CA LYS A 732 7.28 3.22 26.90
C LYS A 732 6.46 1.99 26.48
N THR A 733 6.72 1.48 25.28
CA THR A 733 5.87 0.44 24.64
C THR A 733 6.48 -0.94 24.70
N THR A 734 7.81 -1.04 24.60
CA THR A 734 8.60 -2.28 24.58
C THR A 734 9.90 -2.17 25.42
N PRO A 735 9.87 -1.74 26.69
CA PRO A 735 11.07 -1.55 27.53
C PRO A 735 12.00 -2.76 27.56
N ASN A 736 11.46 -3.98 27.54
CA ASN A 736 12.22 -5.23 27.68
C ASN A 736 12.68 -5.86 26.35
N LEU A 737 12.36 -5.26 25.19
CA LEU A 737 12.78 -5.77 23.89
C LEU A 737 14.26 -5.46 23.63
N PRO A 738 15.11 -6.45 23.27
CA PRO A 738 16.49 -6.17 22.88
C PRO A 738 16.55 -5.28 21.63
N ILE A 739 17.34 -4.22 21.69
CA ILE A 739 17.41 -3.23 20.60
C ILE A 739 17.88 -3.87 19.29
N ARG A 740 18.85 -4.80 19.35
CA ARG A 740 19.31 -5.52 18.16
C ARG A 740 18.19 -6.29 17.47
N LYS A 741 17.23 -6.85 18.22
CA LYS A 741 16.07 -7.56 17.68
C LYS A 741 15.11 -6.58 17.01
N ALA A 742 14.83 -5.44 17.63
CA ALA A 742 14.01 -4.38 17.03
C ALA A 742 14.61 -3.82 15.72
N VAL A 743 15.91 -3.54 15.70
CA VAL A 743 16.63 -3.10 14.48
C VAL A 743 16.62 -4.21 13.42
N ARG A 744 16.80 -5.47 13.81
CA ARG A 744 16.71 -6.63 12.89
C ARG A 744 15.31 -6.74 12.28
N MET A 745 14.24 -6.56 13.04
CA MET A 745 12.86 -6.48 12.53
C MET A 745 12.72 -5.33 11.53
N SER A 746 13.18 -4.14 11.92
CA SER A 746 13.10 -2.92 11.09
C SER A 746 13.92 -2.99 9.81
N MET A 747 14.83 -3.97 9.67
CA MET A 747 15.65 -4.22 8.48
C MET A 747 15.29 -5.54 7.75
N SER A 748 14.18 -6.18 8.10
CA SER A 748 13.66 -7.41 7.47
C SER A 748 13.00 -7.11 6.12
N ILE A 749 13.77 -6.66 5.12
CA ILE A 749 13.24 -6.32 3.79
C ILE A 749 12.57 -7.56 3.15
N PRO A 750 11.26 -7.52 2.82
CA PRO A 750 10.54 -8.66 2.28
C PRO A 750 11.23 -9.29 1.06
N GLY A 751 11.39 -10.61 1.07
CA GLY A 751 12.04 -11.39 0.01
C GLY A 751 13.58 -11.37 0.04
N LEU A 752 14.21 -10.30 0.56
CA LEU A 752 15.66 -10.26 0.77
C LEU A 752 16.05 -10.92 2.10
N PHE A 753 15.40 -10.52 3.19
CA PHE A 753 15.61 -11.09 4.52
C PHE A 753 14.42 -11.93 4.95
N GLN A 754 14.69 -13.00 5.69
CA GLN A 754 13.68 -13.75 6.40
C GLN A 754 12.93 -12.79 7.35
N PRO A 755 11.58 -12.77 7.35
CA PRO A 755 10.82 -12.01 8.32
C PRO A 755 11.14 -12.52 9.73
N GLU A 756 11.24 -11.59 10.68
CA GLU A 756 11.58 -11.93 12.06
C GLU A 756 10.32 -12.43 12.78
N GLN A 757 10.43 -13.56 13.47
CA GLN A 757 9.35 -14.07 14.31
C GLN A 757 9.57 -13.61 15.76
N SER A 758 8.58 -12.95 16.34
CA SER A 758 8.68 -12.47 17.72
C SER A 758 7.39 -12.72 18.48
N ASP A 759 7.53 -13.24 19.70
CA ASP A 759 6.53 -13.40 20.76
C ASP A 759 6.59 -12.25 21.79
N HIS A 760 7.46 -11.26 21.56
CA HIS A 760 7.65 -10.12 22.48
C HIS A 760 6.43 -9.18 22.59
N PHE A 761 5.42 -9.39 21.75
CA PHE A 761 4.15 -8.66 21.74
C PHE A 761 2.95 -9.60 22.02
N GLY A 762 3.21 -10.77 22.62
CA GLY A 762 2.24 -11.80 23.06
C GLY A 762 2.69 -13.24 22.76
N ASP A 763 2.03 -14.25 23.34
CA ASP A 763 2.37 -15.70 23.22
C ASP A 763 2.41 -16.28 21.78
N ASN A 764 2.07 -15.51 20.74
CA ASN A 764 2.06 -15.93 19.34
C ASN A 764 3.28 -15.38 18.58
N ARG A 765 3.91 -16.22 17.74
CA ARG A 765 4.98 -15.80 16.84
C ARG A 765 4.44 -14.94 15.70
N ASP A 766 4.51 -13.62 15.88
CA ASP A 766 4.14 -12.66 14.83
C ASP A 766 5.29 -12.42 13.85
N PHE A 767 4.94 -12.13 12.60
CA PHE A 767 5.91 -11.88 11.53
C PHE A 767 6.16 -10.38 11.36
N TYR A 768 7.40 -9.97 11.61
CA TYR A 768 7.84 -8.58 11.47
C TYR A 768 8.74 -8.41 10.24
N VAL A 769 8.44 -7.37 9.47
CA VAL A 769 9.22 -6.95 8.30
C VAL A 769 9.70 -5.50 8.44
N ASP A 770 10.53 -5.06 7.49
CA ASP A 770 11.10 -3.73 7.46
C ASP A 770 10.02 -2.64 7.68
N GLY A 771 10.31 -1.69 8.58
CA GLY A 771 9.36 -0.63 8.93
C GLY A 771 9.01 0.28 7.74
N ALA A 772 9.89 0.35 6.74
CA ALA A 772 9.68 1.14 5.53
C ALA A 772 8.52 0.65 4.67
N VAL A 773 8.06 -0.60 4.86
CA VAL A 773 6.88 -1.11 4.17
C VAL A 773 5.65 -0.28 4.51
N VAL A 774 5.46 0.08 5.78
CA VAL A 774 4.28 0.82 6.25
C VAL A 774 4.59 2.30 6.50
N CYS A 775 5.79 2.60 7.02
CA CYS A 775 6.17 3.96 7.45
C CYS A 775 7.69 4.17 7.30
N ASN A 776 8.14 4.65 6.14
CA ASN A 776 9.57 4.90 5.88
C ASN A 776 10.13 6.11 6.65
N TYR A 777 9.29 7.12 6.87
CA TYR A 777 9.69 8.36 7.55
C TYR A 777 8.73 8.70 8.69
N PRO A 778 8.97 8.19 9.91
CA PRO A 778 8.07 8.32 11.04
C PRO A 778 8.31 9.64 11.79
N LEU A 779 8.33 10.77 11.07
CA LEU A 779 8.62 12.09 11.65
C LEU A 779 7.71 12.40 12.86
N HIS A 780 6.48 11.88 12.80
CA HIS A 780 5.45 12.06 13.81
C HIS A 780 5.58 11.19 15.06
N CYS A 781 6.59 10.32 15.18
CA CYS A 781 6.64 9.36 16.29
C CYS A 781 6.72 10.04 17.68
N PHE A 782 7.28 11.24 17.76
CA PHE A 782 7.38 12.04 18.98
C PHE A 782 6.36 13.19 19.07
N ASP A 783 5.35 13.16 18.19
CA ASP A 783 4.23 14.08 18.20
C ASP A 783 3.10 13.56 19.10
N GLY A 784 2.21 14.46 19.52
CA GLY A 784 1.11 14.13 20.42
C GLY A 784 1.57 13.55 21.76
N TRP A 785 0.70 12.74 22.37
CA TRP A 785 0.88 12.22 23.73
C TRP A 785 1.39 10.77 23.78
N TRP A 786 1.33 10.05 22.66
CA TRP A 786 1.45 8.60 22.64
C TRP A 786 2.79 8.09 23.19
N LEU A 787 3.92 8.53 22.64
CA LEU A 787 5.26 8.14 23.10
C LEU A 787 5.82 9.04 24.21
N SER A 788 5.09 10.09 24.62
CA SER A 788 5.53 11.00 25.67
C SER A 788 5.76 10.28 27.00
N MET A 789 6.92 10.48 27.63
CA MET A 789 7.24 9.98 28.97
C MET A 789 6.73 10.89 30.10
N ASP A 790 6.16 12.07 29.77
CA ASP A 790 5.52 12.97 30.74
C ASP A 790 4.38 12.27 31.50
N GLU A 791 4.29 12.48 32.81
CA GLU A 791 3.28 11.86 33.68
C GLU A 791 1.85 12.19 33.25
N GLU A 792 1.56 13.42 32.81
CA GLU A 792 0.24 13.81 32.28
C GLU A 792 -0.18 12.99 31.05
N ASN A 793 0.79 12.50 30.28
CA ASN A 793 0.61 11.65 29.10
C ASN A 793 0.81 10.16 29.41
N SER A 794 0.83 9.79 30.69
CA SER A 794 0.83 8.39 31.09
C SER A 794 -0.38 7.66 30.53
N PHE A 795 -0.22 6.35 30.33
CA PHE A 795 -1.33 5.52 29.86
C PHE A 795 -2.56 5.72 30.73
N PHE A 796 -2.42 5.63 32.06
CA PHE A 796 -3.53 5.73 33.00
C PHE A 796 -4.24 7.08 32.96
N ASN A 797 -3.51 8.18 32.76
CA ASN A 797 -4.13 9.50 32.62
C ASN A 797 -4.92 9.63 31.30
N ARG A 798 -4.44 8.99 30.22
CA ARG A 798 -5.04 9.00 28.87
C ARG A 798 -5.92 7.78 28.57
N VAL A 799 -6.23 6.92 29.55
CA VAL A 799 -7.10 5.75 29.38
C VAL A 799 -8.47 6.16 28.85
N ASP A 800 -9.04 7.29 29.30
CA ASP A 800 -10.37 7.73 28.82
C ASP A 800 -10.33 8.12 27.35
N ASP A 801 -9.23 8.70 26.86
CA ASP A 801 -9.04 8.95 25.44
C ASP A 801 -9.05 7.61 24.69
N LEU A 802 -8.33 6.59 25.18
CA LEU A 802 -8.30 5.24 24.61
C LEU A 802 -9.65 4.51 24.65
N LEU A 803 -10.45 4.72 25.70
CA LEU A 803 -11.76 4.11 25.87
C LEU A 803 -12.84 4.81 25.03
N ASN A 804 -12.80 6.15 24.94
CA ASN A 804 -13.70 6.97 24.12
C ASN A 804 -13.33 7.00 22.62
N LEU A 805 -12.13 6.50 22.27
CA LEU A 805 -11.68 6.28 20.89
C LEU A 805 -12.53 5.23 20.12
N SER A 806 -13.62 4.70 20.71
CA SER A 806 -14.52 3.71 20.11
C SER A 806 -15.43 4.26 19.03
N ASP A 807 -15.75 5.56 19.04
CA ASP A 807 -16.88 6.06 18.26
C ASP A 807 -16.47 6.92 17.06
N THR A 808 -15.27 7.51 17.07
CA THR A 808 -14.76 8.32 15.96
C THR A 808 -13.24 8.44 16.06
N MET A 809 -12.49 7.98 15.05
CA MET A 809 -11.29 8.66 14.48
C MET A 809 -10.11 7.78 14.04
N HIS A 810 -9.44 8.39 13.05
CA HIS A 810 -8.19 8.10 12.36
C HIS A 810 -6.93 8.19 13.25
N ARG A 811 -5.80 7.71 12.70
CA ARG A 811 -4.41 7.78 13.20
C ARG A 811 -3.98 9.17 13.74
N SER A 812 -4.69 10.25 13.38
CA SER A 812 -4.39 11.65 13.68
C SER A 812 -4.33 11.97 15.17
N ASN A 813 -5.24 11.46 16.02
CA ASN A 813 -5.32 11.93 17.40
C ASN A 813 -4.17 11.46 18.33
N ARG A 814 -3.43 10.41 17.97
CA ARG A 814 -2.31 9.90 18.78
C ARG A 814 -1.04 10.74 18.64
N PHE A 815 -0.87 11.31 17.44
CA PHE A 815 0.33 11.99 16.99
C PHE A 815 0.06 13.46 16.65
N GLU A 816 -1.03 14.01 17.18
CA GLU A 816 -1.36 15.43 17.09
C GLU A 816 -1.35 16.06 18.49
N PRO A 817 -0.89 17.31 18.61
CA PRO A 817 -0.31 18.14 17.56
C PRO A 817 1.15 17.77 17.23
N ALA A 818 1.62 18.23 16.06
CA ALA A 818 3.02 18.09 15.65
C ALA A 818 3.97 18.75 16.65
N ASN A 819 5.12 18.12 16.91
CA ASN A 819 6.10 18.61 17.88
C ASN A 819 7.13 19.53 17.19
N PRO A 820 7.12 20.84 17.48
CA PRO A 820 8.02 21.79 16.82
C PRO A 820 9.50 21.59 17.20
N LYS A 821 9.80 20.77 18.21
CA LYS A 821 11.16 20.41 18.63
C LYS A 821 11.71 19.18 17.92
N THR A 822 10.97 18.60 16.97
CA THR A 822 11.42 17.47 16.17
C THR A 822 12.13 17.95 14.90
N VAL A 823 13.36 17.49 14.71
CA VAL A 823 14.09 17.58 13.44
C VAL A 823 14.19 16.20 12.81
N GLY A 824 14.06 16.13 11.49
CA GLY A 824 14.17 14.87 10.76
C GLY A 824 15.24 14.89 9.68
N LEU A 825 15.90 13.76 9.48
CA LEU A 825 16.82 13.51 8.37
C LEU A 825 16.09 12.72 7.30
N MET A 826 15.91 13.35 6.14
CA MET A 826 15.26 12.79 4.96
C MET A 826 16.29 12.67 3.83
N LEU A 827 16.22 11.58 3.06
CA LEU A 827 16.96 11.44 1.81
C LEU A 827 16.06 11.85 0.67
N TYR A 828 16.57 12.68 -0.24
CA TYR A 828 15.86 13.07 -1.46
C TYR A 828 16.65 12.68 -2.70
N TYR A 829 15.95 12.55 -3.84
CA TYR A 829 16.55 12.18 -5.12
C TYR A 829 16.46 13.28 -6.18
N ASP A 830 17.31 13.14 -7.20
CA ASP A 830 17.19 13.91 -8.43
C ASP A 830 15.80 13.67 -9.07
N GLY A 831 15.00 14.73 -9.18
CA GLY A 831 13.66 14.72 -9.77
C GLY A 831 12.51 14.72 -8.77
N GLU A 832 12.77 14.64 -7.46
CA GLU A 832 11.69 14.66 -6.46
C GLU A 832 11.11 16.08 -6.24
N PRO A 833 9.80 16.20 -5.90
CA PRO A 833 9.15 17.49 -5.73
C PRO A 833 9.85 18.44 -4.73
N PHE A 834 10.41 17.88 -3.65
CA PHE A 834 11.09 18.63 -2.59
C PHE A 834 12.54 18.97 -2.91
N GLN A 835 13.13 18.35 -3.95
CA GLN A 835 14.53 18.56 -4.31
C GLN A 835 14.82 20.04 -4.56
N LYS A 836 13.94 20.74 -5.27
CA LYS A 836 14.12 22.16 -5.58
C LYS A 836 14.25 22.99 -4.31
N THR A 837 13.37 22.76 -3.34
CA THR A 837 13.38 23.45 -2.05
C THR A 837 14.70 23.21 -1.31
N PHE A 838 15.17 21.97 -1.24
CA PHE A 838 16.45 21.66 -0.59
C PHE A 838 17.65 22.24 -1.33
N LEU A 839 17.66 22.22 -2.67
CA LEU A 839 18.72 22.84 -3.47
C LEU A 839 18.73 24.38 -3.35
N GLU A 840 17.58 25.00 -3.12
CA GLU A 840 17.48 26.45 -2.88
C GLU A 840 18.11 26.86 -1.55
N TRP A 841 18.11 25.97 -0.54
CA TRP A 841 18.77 26.20 0.75
C TRP A 841 20.29 26.12 0.67
N LEU A 842 20.84 25.46 -0.36
CA LEU A 842 22.27 25.36 -0.58
C LEU A 842 22.83 26.62 -1.26
N THR A 843 24.04 27.02 -0.87
CA THR A 843 24.83 28.03 -1.56
C THR A 843 25.19 27.58 -2.98
N LYS A 844 25.67 28.51 -3.81
CA LYS A 844 26.10 28.19 -5.19
C LYS A 844 27.23 27.15 -5.19
N GLU A 845 28.19 27.29 -4.29
CA GLU A 845 29.36 26.40 -4.19
C GLU A 845 28.96 24.99 -3.70
N GLU A 846 28.08 24.88 -2.71
CA GLU A 846 27.55 23.59 -2.23
C GLU A 846 26.70 22.87 -3.28
N ARG A 847 25.93 23.63 -4.08
CA ARG A 847 25.23 23.07 -5.23
C ARG A 847 26.20 22.52 -6.26
N GLU A 848 27.26 23.26 -6.58
CA GLU A 848 28.31 22.81 -7.50
C GLU A 848 29.06 21.57 -6.97
N TYR A 849 29.34 21.52 -5.66
CA TYR A 849 29.93 20.35 -5.00
C TYR A 849 29.01 19.12 -5.06
N THR A 850 27.72 19.30 -4.76
CA THR A 850 26.70 18.23 -4.85
C THR A 850 26.59 17.67 -6.27
N MET A 851 26.80 18.51 -7.29
CA MET A 851 26.85 18.09 -8.70
C MET A 851 28.21 17.46 -9.10
N ASN A 852 29.29 17.76 -8.37
CA ASN A 852 30.65 17.26 -8.63
C ASN A 852 30.87 15.84 -8.07
N ARG A 853 30.58 14.84 -8.91
CA ARG A 853 30.67 13.43 -8.55
C ARG A 853 32.12 12.91 -8.48
N PRO A 854 32.50 12.14 -7.45
CA PRO A 854 33.86 11.62 -7.30
C PRO A 854 34.23 10.62 -8.40
N ASN A 855 35.51 10.29 -8.55
CA ASN A 855 36.00 9.33 -9.55
C ASN A 855 36.05 7.89 -9.01
N THR A 856 34.93 7.40 -8.45
CA THR A 856 34.83 6.02 -7.93
C THR A 856 34.31 5.06 -8.99
N ALA A 857 34.40 3.74 -8.78
CA ALA A 857 33.78 2.76 -9.68
C ALA A 857 32.25 2.91 -9.72
N LEU A 858 31.62 3.20 -8.58
CA LEU A 858 30.17 3.47 -8.49
C LEU A 858 29.80 4.77 -9.18
N ALA A 859 30.57 5.85 -8.95
CA ALA A 859 30.34 7.11 -9.62
C ALA A 859 30.71 7.05 -11.10
N ARG A 860 31.63 6.18 -11.54
CA ARG A 860 31.88 5.87 -12.96
C ARG A 860 30.75 5.04 -13.55
N ALA A 861 30.25 4.00 -12.89
CA ALA A 861 29.09 3.25 -13.36
C ALA A 861 27.83 4.12 -13.43
N TYR A 862 27.63 4.99 -12.45
CA TYR A 862 26.58 6.00 -12.46
C TYR A 862 26.87 7.06 -13.53
N LYS A 863 28.10 7.58 -13.67
CA LYS A 863 28.50 8.45 -14.78
C LYS A 863 28.50 7.73 -16.12
N ASP A 864 28.50 6.41 -16.24
CA ASP A 864 28.44 5.68 -17.50
C ASP A 864 26.96 5.44 -17.85
N LYS A 865 26.13 5.14 -16.83
CA LYS A 865 24.65 5.20 -16.90
C LYS A 865 24.15 6.62 -17.24
N VAL A 866 24.83 7.63 -16.71
CA VAL A 866 24.56 9.07 -16.84
C VAL A 866 25.55 9.74 -17.81
N LYS A 867 26.42 9.04 -18.55
CA LYS A 867 27.29 9.67 -19.60
C LYS A 867 26.52 9.84 -20.89
N LEU A 868 25.37 9.18 -20.98
CA LEU A 868 24.26 9.64 -21.78
C LEU A 868 23.77 11.04 -21.36
N GLU A 869 24.12 11.52 -20.16
CA GLU A 869 23.55 12.70 -19.54
C GLU A 869 24.56 13.51 -18.65
N THR A 870 25.59 14.13 -19.23
CA THR A 870 26.59 15.02 -18.58
C THR A 870 26.03 16.35 -18.00
N VAL A 871 26.87 17.25 -17.46
CA VAL A 871 26.49 18.67 -17.17
C VAL A 871 26.05 19.38 -18.44
N GLU A 872 26.71 19.08 -19.57
CA GLU A 872 26.18 19.39 -20.90
C GLU A 872 24.79 18.83 -21.09
N ALA A 873 24.44 17.68 -20.52
CA ALA A 873 23.09 17.14 -20.57
C ALA A 873 22.13 17.66 -19.51
N MET A 874 22.61 18.29 -18.43
CA MET A 874 21.78 19.03 -17.48
C MET A 874 21.49 20.42 -18.07
N GLU A 875 22.46 21.05 -18.71
CA GLU A 875 22.26 22.18 -19.62
C GLU A 875 21.47 21.77 -20.86
N HIS A 876 21.65 20.57 -21.41
CA HIS A 876 20.86 20.04 -22.53
C HIS A 876 19.48 19.66 -22.05
N ARG A 877 19.28 19.26 -20.79
CA ARG A 877 17.95 19.03 -20.19
C ARG A 877 17.29 20.35 -19.86
N LYS A 878 18.02 21.38 -19.42
CA LYS A 878 17.48 22.73 -19.28
C LYS A 878 17.18 23.35 -20.65
N LYS A 879 18.06 23.18 -21.64
CA LYS A 879 17.86 23.57 -23.03
C LYS A 879 16.76 22.75 -23.68
N MET A 880 16.67 21.44 -23.42
CA MET A 880 15.61 20.56 -23.88
C MET A 880 14.31 20.90 -23.17
N HIS A 881 14.27 21.15 -21.87
CA HIS A 881 13.07 21.59 -21.18
C HIS A 881 12.65 22.97 -21.70
N SER A 882 13.59 23.85 -22.01
CA SER A 882 13.33 25.14 -22.67
C SER A 882 12.84 24.94 -24.11
N LEU A 883 13.42 24.00 -24.86
CA LEU A 883 13.04 23.64 -26.23
C LEU A 883 11.69 22.95 -26.28
N ILE A 884 11.43 22.00 -25.39
CA ILE A 884 10.16 21.33 -25.15
C ILE A 884 9.15 22.36 -24.69
N ALA A 885 9.52 23.30 -23.81
CA ALA A 885 8.63 24.37 -23.38
C ALA A 885 8.28 25.30 -24.54
N LYS A 886 9.27 25.73 -25.34
CA LYS A 886 9.08 26.52 -26.57
C LYS A 886 8.26 25.74 -27.60
N PHE A 887 8.51 24.46 -27.75
CA PHE A 887 7.80 23.56 -28.65
C PHE A 887 6.33 23.43 -28.24
N LEU A 888 6.06 23.13 -26.96
CA LEU A 888 4.71 23.08 -26.39
C LEU A 888 4.01 24.45 -26.44
N GLN A 889 4.72 25.56 -26.21
CA GLN A 889 4.18 26.93 -26.38
C GLN A 889 3.83 27.23 -27.83
N THR A 890 4.66 26.79 -28.78
CA THR A 890 4.44 27.00 -30.21
C THR A 890 3.28 26.13 -30.70
N LEU A 891 3.18 24.88 -30.23
CA LEU A 891 2.01 24.04 -30.44
C LEU A 891 0.72 24.74 -29.98
N LYS A 892 0.74 25.34 -28.79
CA LYS A 892 -0.40 26.09 -28.23
C LYS A 892 -0.70 27.36 -29.02
N LYS A 893 0.31 28.14 -29.40
CA LYS A 893 0.17 29.37 -30.19
C LYS A 893 -0.51 29.11 -31.53
N ASN A 894 -0.22 27.96 -32.14
CA ASN A 894 -0.79 27.57 -33.43
C ASN A 894 -2.19 26.94 -33.30
N GLN A 895 -2.84 27.01 -32.12
CA GLN A 895 -4.20 26.50 -31.87
C GLN A 895 -4.40 25.07 -32.35
N ILE A 896 -3.41 24.20 -32.11
CA ILE A 896 -3.52 22.79 -32.44
C ILE A 896 -4.42 22.14 -31.38
N ASP A 897 -5.72 22.33 -31.55
CA ASP A 897 -6.81 22.03 -30.60
C ASP A 897 -7.32 20.58 -30.74
N ASP A 898 -6.43 19.60 -30.84
CA ASP A 898 -6.85 18.19 -30.81
C ASP A 898 -6.39 17.51 -29.51
N LEU A 899 -7.34 16.82 -28.86
CA LEU A 899 -7.29 16.33 -27.48
C LEU A 899 -6.04 15.47 -27.17
N THR A 900 -5.41 14.89 -28.20
CA THR A 900 -4.25 13.97 -28.07
C THR A 900 -3.35 13.89 -29.31
N THR A 901 -3.66 14.57 -30.41
CA THR A 901 -3.02 14.34 -31.72
C THR A 901 -2.56 15.63 -32.39
N ILE A 902 -1.44 15.56 -33.11
CA ILE A 902 -0.92 16.67 -33.92
C ILE A 902 -0.75 16.09 -35.32
N SER A 903 -1.28 16.75 -36.35
CA SER A 903 -1.08 16.31 -37.73
C SER A 903 0.39 16.45 -38.14
N ARG A 904 0.78 15.73 -39.19
CA ARG A 904 2.16 15.77 -39.67
C ARG A 904 2.54 17.17 -40.16
N GLU A 905 1.60 17.86 -40.80
CA GLU A 905 1.75 19.21 -41.33
C GLU A 905 1.90 20.26 -40.21
N GLU A 906 1.06 20.18 -39.17
CA GLU A 906 1.14 21.04 -37.98
C GLU A 906 2.46 20.82 -37.23
N LEU A 907 2.87 19.55 -37.10
CA LEU A 907 4.16 19.20 -36.51
C LEU A 907 5.32 19.80 -37.32
N TYR A 908 5.25 19.75 -38.65
CA TYR A 908 6.27 20.37 -39.51
C TYR A 908 6.33 21.88 -39.35
N GLN A 909 5.19 22.58 -39.28
CA GLN A 909 5.16 24.03 -39.06
C GLN A 909 5.79 24.42 -37.72
N VAL A 910 5.43 23.71 -36.65
CA VAL A 910 6.01 23.93 -35.32
C VAL A 910 7.50 23.59 -35.32
N PHE A 911 7.90 22.54 -36.02
CA PHE A 911 9.30 22.16 -36.13
C PHE A 911 10.11 23.22 -36.88
N GLU A 912 9.58 23.79 -37.96
CA GLU A 912 10.21 24.94 -38.62
C GLU A 912 10.26 26.16 -37.70
N GLU A 913 9.18 26.55 -37.02
CA GLU A 913 9.20 27.72 -36.13
C GLU A 913 10.17 27.59 -34.95
N VAL A 914 10.28 26.41 -34.35
CA VAL A 914 11.11 26.16 -33.16
C VAL A 914 12.57 25.87 -33.54
N PHE A 915 12.80 25.02 -34.54
CA PHE A 915 14.14 24.52 -34.86
C PHE A 915 14.83 25.28 -36.01
N TYR A 916 14.12 26.01 -36.88
CA TYR A 916 14.77 26.84 -37.91
C TYR A 916 15.53 28.03 -37.31
N ILE A 917 15.13 28.50 -36.12
CA ILE A 917 15.81 29.59 -35.39
C ILE A 917 17.04 29.08 -34.62
N GLU A 918 16.98 27.91 -34.01
CA GLU A 918 18.10 27.35 -33.21
C GLU A 918 19.14 26.58 -34.06
N LEU A 919 18.80 26.01 -35.22
CA LEU A 919 19.78 25.36 -36.12
C LEU A 919 20.78 26.34 -36.76
N ARG A 920 20.58 27.65 -36.60
CA ARG A 920 21.47 28.71 -37.12
C ARG A 920 22.48 29.23 -36.09
N SER A 921 22.32 28.90 -34.80
CA SER A 921 23.25 29.22 -33.70
C SER A 921 24.06 28.00 -33.30
#